data_AF-A0A7K5X6Q6-F1
#
_entry.id   AF-A0A7K5X6Q6-F1
#
_cell.length_a   1.000
_cell.length_b   1.000
_cell.length_c   1.000
_cell.angle_alpha   90.00
_cell.angle_beta   90.00
_cell.angle_gamma   90.00
#
_symmetry.space_group_name_H-M   'P 1'
#
loop_
_entity.id
_entity.type
_entity.pdbx_description
1 polymer ?
#
loop_
_entity_poly.entity_id
_entity_poly.type
_entity_poly.pdbx_seq_one_letter_code
_entity_poly.pdbx_strand_id
1 'polypeptide(L)'
;QIKVWTANPQQFVEDEDDDTFSYTVRIAAQDLLLAVAADFQNESATALAAAATRHLQEAEQAKNNGAEHWWKIHEACMLALGSVKSIITDSVKNGRIHFDMHGFLTNVVLADLNLSVSPFLLGRALWAASRFTVAMSPELIQQFLQATVSGLHETQPPSVRISAVRAIWGYCDQLKISESTHVLQPFLPSILDGLIHLATQFSSEVLNLVMETLCIVCTVDPAFTASVENKICPFTIAIFLKYSNDPVVASLAQDIFKELAQIEACQGPMQMRLIPTLVSIMQAPADKIPAGLCATSIDILTTVVRNTKPPLSQLLICQAFPAVAQCSLNTDDNATMQNGGECLRAYVSVALEQIAQWHDEQGHNGLWYVMQVVSQLLDPRTSEFTAAFVGRLVSTLISKAGSELGENLDQILRAILSKMQQAETLSVMQSLIMVFAHLVHSQLEPLLEFLCSLPGPTGKPALEFVMAEWMSRQHLFYGQYEGKVSSVALCKLLQYGINTDDKRLQDIRVKGEEIFNMDEGIRTRSKSAKNPERWTNIPLLVKILKLIINELSNAMEANASRQTTADWSQDDSNDMWEDQEEDEDEDEGLAGQFLSDILSTNKYDEDYYEDDEEDDPDALKDPLYQIDLQAYLTDFLCQFAQQPCYAMFSDHLNENEKRVLQAIGI
;
A
#
# COMPACT_ATOMS: atom_id res chain seq x y z
N GLN A 1 -23.20 -26.83 -3.54
CA GLN A 1 -21.77 -26.70 -3.82
C GLN A 1 -21.38 -27.45 -5.09
N ILE A 2 -21.11 -28.77 -5.10
CA ILE A 2 -20.68 -29.53 -6.30
C ILE A 2 -21.39 -29.12 -7.60
N LYS A 3 -22.73 -29.22 -7.66
CA LYS A 3 -23.51 -28.87 -8.86
C LYS A 3 -23.32 -27.41 -9.31
N VAL A 4 -23.19 -26.48 -8.36
CA VAL A 4 -23.03 -25.04 -8.64
C VAL A 4 -21.63 -24.78 -9.18
N TRP A 5 -20.60 -25.26 -8.48
CA TRP A 5 -19.19 -25.10 -8.87
C TRP A 5 -18.85 -25.77 -10.20
N THR A 6 -19.46 -26.92 -10.52
CA THR A 6 -19.31 -27.55 -11.84
C THR A 6 -19.98 -26.73 -12.95
N ALA A 7 -21.09 -26.05 -12.66
CA ALA A 7 -21.81 -25.25 -13.64
C ALA A 7 -21.22 -23.85 -13.84
N ASN A 8 -20.65 -23.26 -12.80
CA ASN A 8 -20.05 -21.93 -12.81
C ASN A 8 -18.67 -21.96 -12.12
N PRO A 9 -17.57 -22.08 -12.90
CA PRO A 9 -16.21 -22.02 -12.36
C PRO A 9 -15.85 -20.69 -11.70
N GLN A 10 -16.49 -19.58 -12.07
CA GLN A 10 -16.27 -18.29 -11.40
C GLN A 10 -16.76 -18.32 -9.96
N GLN A 11 -17.95 -18.89 -9.72
CA GLN A 11 -18.47 -19.09 -8.37
C GLN A 11 -17.56 -20.00 -7.54
N PHE A 12 -16.84 -20.93 -8.16
CA PHE A 12 -15.87 -21.75 -7.44
C PHE A 12 -14.65 -20.94 -7.01
N VAL A 13 -14.16 -20.00 -7.82
CA VAL A 13 -13.08 -19.09 -7.41
C VAL A 13 -13.55 -18.22 -6.26
N GLU A 14 -14.72 -17.57 -6.43
CA GLU A 14 -15.30 -16.66 -5.44
C GLU A 14 -15.62 -17.35 -4.11
N ASP A 15 -16.27 -18.52 -4.11
CA ASP A 15 -16.66 -19.23 -2.88
C ASP A 15 -15.49 -19.86 -2.12
N GLU A 16 -14.39 -20.15 -2.81
CA GLU A 16 -13.18 -20.77 -2.23
C GLU A 16 -12.00 -19.80 -2.23
N ASP A 17 -12.29 -18.50 -2.32
CA ASP A 17 -11.34 -17.45 -1.95
C ASP A 17 -11.31 -17.30 -0.42
N ASP A 18 -10.13 -16.99 0.12
CA ASP A 18 -9.97 -16.82 1.56
C ASP A 18 -10.72 -15.56 2.04
N ASP A 19 -10.88 -14.54 1.18
CA ASP A 19 -11.62 -13.29 1.42
C ASP A 19 -13.05 -13.29 0.86
N THR A 20 -13.66 -14.47 0.75
CA THR A 20 -15.00 -14.60 0.16
C THR A 20 -16.10 -13.92 0.99
N PHE A 21 -17.05 -13.27 0.31
CA PHE A 21 -18.30 -12.78 0.93
C PHE A 21 -19.39 -13.86 1.02
N SER A 22 -19.16 -15.04 0.47
CA SER A 22 -20.13 -16.14 0.52
C SER A 22 -20.30 -16.65 1.94
N TYR A 23 -21.55 -16.76 2.40
CA TYR A 23 -21.84 -17.30 3.74
C TYR A 23 -22.60 -18.62 3.64
N THR A 24 -21.89 -19.72 3.94
CA THR A 24 -22.45 -21.07 3.93
C THR A 24 -22.05 -21.82 5.20
N VAL A 25 -22.74 -22.92 5.53
CA VAL A 25 -22.38 -23.77 6.68
C VAL A 25 -20.92 -24.24 6.62
N ARG A 26 -20.37 -24.44 5.41
CA ARG A 26 -18.96 -24.83 5.21
C ARG A 26 -18.02 -23.71 5.65
N ILE A 27 -18.28 -22.49 5.19
CA ILE A 27 -17.44 -21.31 5.47
C ILE A 27 -17.58 -20.92 6.95
N ALA A 28 -18.80 -20.83 7.47
CA ALA A 28 -19.03 -20.54 8.89
C ALA A 28 -18.37 -21.57 9.85
N ALA A 29 -18.27 -22.85 9.45
CA ALA A 29 -17.55 -23.85 10.22
C ALA A 29 -16.02 -23.69 10.12
N GLN A 30 -15.50 -23.24 8.97
CA GLN A 30 -14.11 -22.88 8.80
C GLN A 30 -13.76 -21.62 9.61
N ASP A 31 -14.62 -20.60 9.61
CA ASP A 31 -14.47 -19.39 10.42
C ASP A 31 -14.40 -19.73 11.92
N LEU A 32 -15.30 -20.61 12.39
CA LEU A 32 -15.26 -21.08 13.77
C LEU A 32 -13.96 -21.84 14.08
N LEU A 33 -13.45 -22.65 13.14
CA LEU A 33 -12.15 -23.31 13.28
C LEU A 33 -11.00 -22.29 13.36
N LEU A 34 -11.02 -21.26 12.51
CA LEU A 34 -10.01 -20.20 12.49
C LEU A 34 -10.03 -19.37 13.78
N ALA A 35 -11.22 -19.12 14.35
CA ALA A 35 -11.42 -18.43 15.61
C ALA A 35 -10.85 -19.23 16.79
N VAL A 36 -11.25 -20.49 16.97
CA VAL A 36 -10.71 -21.31 18.08
C VAL A 36 -9.21 -21.59 17.91
N ALA A 37 -8.71 -21.66 16.68
CA ALA A 37 -7.29 -21.79 16.40
C ALA A 37 -6.50 -20.51 16.67
N ALA A 38 -7.13 -19.34 16.62
CA ALA A 38 -6.51 -18.08 17.04
C ALA A 38 -6.43 -17.99 18.57
N ASP A 39 -7.53 -18.28 19.26
CA ASP A 39 -7.65 -18.15 20.72
C ASP A 39 -6.89 -19.26 21.47
N PHE A 40 -6.86 -20.47 20.91
CA PHE A 40 -6.31 -21.66 21.57
C PHE A 40 -5.36 -22.41 20.63
N GLN A 41 -4.23 -21.80 20.26
CA GLN A 41 -3.34 -22.31 19.20
C GLN A 41 -2.86 -23.76 19.45
N ASN A 42 -2.34 -24.05 20.65
CA ASN A 42 -1.74 -25.35 21.00
C ASN A 42 -2.80 -26.45 21.13
N GLU A 43 -3.90 -26.13 21.79
CA GLU A 43 -5.04 -27.01 22.03
C GLU A 43 -5.71 -27.35 20.71
N SER A 44 -5.90 -26.34 19.85
CA SER A 44 -6.48 -26.51 18.51
C SER A 44 -5.60 -27.37 17.62
N ALA A 45 -4.27 -27.19 17.64
CA ALA A 45 -3.36 -28.05 16.89
C ALA A 45 -3.47 -29.53 17.34
N THR A 46 -3.54 -29.76 18.65
CA THR A 46 -3.70 -31.11 19.23
C THR A 46 -5.06 -31.72 18.87
N ALA A 47 -6.14 -30.96 19.07
CA ALA A 47 -7.50 -31.40 18.82
C ALA A 47 -7.74 -31.68 17.33
N LEU A 48 -7.28 -30.80 16.45
CA LEU A 48 -7.43 -30.97 15.00
C LEU A 48 -6.61 -32.15 14.48
N ALA A 49 -5.38 -32.34 14.96
CA ALA A 49 -4.59 -33.51 14.60
C ALA A 49 -5.30 -34.82 14.98
N ALA A 50 -5.83 -34.91 16.20
CA ALA A 50 -6.58 -36.08 16.66
C ALA A 50 -7.88 -36.30 15.86
N ALA A 51 -8.64 -35.23 15.61
CA ALA A 51 -9.87 -35.28 14.83
C ALA A 51 -9.61 -35.72 13.38
N ALA A 52 -8.61 -35.15 12.73
CA ALA A 52 -8.22 -35.52 11.37
C ALA A 52 -7.75 -36.98 11.29
N THR A 53 -6.88 -37.43 12.22
CA THR A 53 -6.44 -38.84 12.27
C THR A 53 -7.62 -39.79 12.40
N ARG A 54 -8.58 -39.49 13.30
CA ARG A 54 -9.79 -40.30 13.47
C ARG A 54 -10.63 -40.33 12.19
N HIS A 55 -10.91 -39.16 11.61
CA HIS A 55 -11.73 -39.06 10.41
C HIS A 55 -11.13 -39.77 9.20
N LEU A 56 -9.82 -39.71 9.01
CA LEU A 56 -9.12 -40.44 7.94
C LEU A 56 -9.22 -41.97 8.12
N GLN A 57 -9.14 -42.46 9.36
CA GLN A 57 -9.34 -43.89 9.65
C GLN A 57 -10.79 -44.34 9.37
N GLU A 58 -11.78 -43.54 9.80
CA GLU A 58 -13.19 -43.80 9.53
C GLU A 58 -13.50 -43.76 8.01
N ALA A 59 -12.88 -42.82 7.28
CA ALA A 59 -13.03 -42.70 5.83
C ALA A 59 -12.45 -43.91 5.08
N GLU A 60 -11.30 -44.43 5.50
CA GLU A 60 -10.72 -45.63 4.91
C GLU A 60 -11.62 -46.87 5.13
N GLN A 61 -12.25 -47.00 6.30
CA GLN A 61 -13.26 -48.04 6.52
C GLN A 61 -14.48 -47.86 5.61
N ALA A 62 -14.99 -46.63 5.49
CA ALA A 62 -16.13 -46.32 4.62
C ALA A 62 -15.82 -46.62 3.14
N LYS A 63 -14.61 -46.28 2.69
CA LYS A 63 -14.09 -46.58 1.35
C LYS A 63 -14.05 -48.08 1.08
N ASN A 64 -13.49 -48.86 2.01
CA ASN A 64 -13.42 -50.32 1.90
C ASN A 64 -14.80 -50.99 1.91
N ASN A 65 -15.79 -50.36 2.56
CA ASN A 65 -17.19 -50.78 2.53
C ASN A 65 -17.96 -50.33 1.26
N GLY A 66 -17.29 -49.66 0.31
CA GLY A 66 -17.88 -49.22 -0.95
C GLY A 66 -18.75 -47.96 -0.87
N ALA A 67 -18.63 -47.16 0.19
CA ALA A 67 -19.41 -45.93 0.33
C ALA A 67 -18.94 -44.86 -0.67
N GLU A 68 -19.79 -44.41 -1.58
CA GLU A 68 -19.41 -43.50 -2.68
C GLU A 68 -18.86 -42.12 -2.24
N HIS A 69 -19.15 -41.68 -1.01
CA HIS A 69 -18.87 -40.32 -0.55
C HIS A 69 -17.75 -40.24 0.50
N TRP A 70 -16.98 -41.32 0.68
CA TRP A 70 -15.85 -41.38 1.63
C TRP A 70 -14.86 -40.21 1.45
N TRP A 71 -14.63 -39.83 0.20
CA TRP A 71 -13.68 -38.78 -0.19
C TRP A 71 -14.02 -37.38 0.34
N LYS A 72 -15.29 -37.12 0.69
CA LYS A 72 -15.67 -35.82 1.27
C LYS A 72 -15.02 -35.59 2.62
N ILE A 73 -14.73 -36.66 3.37
CA ILE A 73 -14.02 -36.59 4.64
C ILE A 73 -12.56 -36.21 4.40
N HIS A 74 -11.90 -36.82 3.41
CA HIS A 74 -10.54 -36.44 3.02
C HIS A 74 -10.47 -34.96 2.59
N GLU A 75 -11.41 -34.52 1.75
CA GLU A 75 -11.50 -33.13 1.30
C GLU A 75 -11.64 -32.15 2.49
N ALA A 76 -12.56 -32.42 3.41
CA ALA A 76 -12.78 -31.58 4.58
C ALA A 76 -11.58 -31.58 5.55
N CYS A 77 -10.94 -32.73 5.78
CA CYS A 77 -9.74 -32.81 6.61
C CYS A 77 -8.57 -32.03 6.00
N MET A 78 -8.37 -32.12 4.68
CA MET A 78 -7.35 -31.36 3.98
C MET A 78 -7.62 -29.85 4.05
N LEU A 79 -8.88 -29.42 3.87
CA LEU A 79 -9.25 -28.01 4.04
C LEU A 79 -8.95 -27.54 5.46
N ALA A 80 -9.43 -28.25 6.48
CA ALA A 80 -9.27 -27.86 7.88
C ALA A 80 -7.79 -27.76 8.27
N LEU A 81 -6.99 -28.79 7.96
CA LEU A 81 -5.55 -28.79 8.23
C LEU A 81 -4.80 -27.67 7.48
N GLY A 82 -5.14 -27.45 6.20
CA GLY A 82 -4.51 -26.40 5.39
C GLY A 82 -4.87 -24.98 5.80
N SER A 83 -6.06 -24.79 6.39
CA SER A 83 -6.55 -23.49 6.89
C SER A 83 -5.73 -23.01 8.08
N VAL A 84 -5.32 -23.93 8.96
CA VAL A 84 -4.50 -23.64 10.15
C VAL A 84 -3.09 -24.25 10.02
N LYS A 85 -2.52 -24.22 8.81
CA LYS A 85 -1.26 -24.90 8.49
C LYS A 85 -0.09 -24.51 9.41
N SER A 86 -0.02 -23.24 9.82
CA SER A 86 1.09 -22.69 10.60
C SER A 86 1.19 -23.39 11.95
N ILE A 87 0.10 -23.40 12.73
CA ILE A 87 0.05 -24.04 14.05
C ILE A 87 0.30 -25.56 13.97
N ILE A 88 -0.13 -26.23 12.89
CA ILE A 88 0.10 -27.66 12.71
C ILE A 88 1.58 -27.93 12.42
N THR A 89 2.16 -27.26 11.43
CA THR A 89 3.57 -27.47 11.05
C THR A 89 4.52 -27.12 12.19
N ASP A 90 4.26 -26.03 12.90
CA ASP A 90 5.06 -25.57 14.02
C ASP A 90 4.96 -26.52 15.23
N SER A 91 3.76 -26.97 15.58
CA SER A 91 3.56 -27.94 16.66
C SER A 91 4.19 -29.31 16.36
N VAL A 92 4.15 -29.77 15.11
CA VAL A 92 4.81 -31.01 14.68
C VAL A 92 6.33 -30.87 14.75
N LYS A 93 6.88 -29.77 14.22
CA LYS A 93 8.32 -29.51 14.21
C LYS A 93 8.90 -29.44 15.63
N ASN A 94 8.16 -28.84 16.55
CA ASN A 94 8.53 -28.71 17.96
C ASN A 94 8.17 -29.93 18.81
N GLY A 95 7.58 -30.98 18.23
CA GLY A 95 7.20 -32.20 18.95
C GLY A 95 6.09 -32.01 20.00
N ARG A 96 5.31 -30.93 19.91
CA ARG A 96 4.18 -30.64 20.81
C ARG A 96 2.99 -31.57 20.58
N ILE A 97 2.83 -32.06 19.35
CA ILE A 97 1.73 -32.95 18.96
C ILE A 97 2.23 -34.21 18.26
N HIS A 98 1.50 -35.32 18.43
CA HIS A 98 1.73 -36.57 17.71
C HIS A 98 0.85 -36.63 16.46
N PHE A 99 1.36 -36.10 15.35
CA PHE A 99 0.69 -36.17 14.05
C PHE A 99 1.67 -36.73 12.99
N ASP A 100 1.27 -37.79 12.30
CA ASP A 100 2.07 -38.40 11.23
C ASP A 100 1.99 -37.54 9.96
N MET A 101 2.76 -36.45 9.94
CA MET A 101 2.79 -35.50 8.82
C MET A 101 3.26 -36.17 7.53
N HIS A 102 4.28 -37.03 7.60
CA HIS A 102 4.77 -37.74 6.41
C HIS A 102 3.72 -38.70 5.87
N GLY A 103 3.06 -39.47 6.74
CA GLY A 103 1.95 -40.35 6.36
C GLY A 103 0.75 -39.58 5.82
N PHE A 104 0.41 -38.42 6.36
CA PHE A 104 -0.64 -37.55 5.82
C PHE A 104 -0.30 -37.11 4.39
N LEU A 105 0.90 -36.57 4.16
CA LEU A 105 1.31 -36.10 2.84
C LEU A 105 1.39 -37.24 1.81
N THR A 106 1.89 -38.41 2.20
CA THR A 106 2.09 -39.54 1.28
C THR A 106 0.86 -40.41 1.09
N ASN A 107 0.23 -40.85 2.18
CA ASN A 107 -0.86 -41.83 2.14
C ASN A 107 -2.24 -41.19 1.97
N VAL A 108 -2.37 -39.88 2.22
CA VAL A 108 -3.62 -39.14 2.01
C VAL A 108 -3.46 -38.24 0.79
N VAL A 109 -2.67 -37.16 0.91
CA VAL A 109 -2.63 -36.11 -0.13
C VAL A 109 -2.10 -36.66 -1.47
N LEU A 110 -0.91 -37.25 -1.48
CA LEU A 110 -0.32 -37.82 -2.70
C LEU A 110 -1.10 -39.03 -3.24
N ALA A 111 -1.66 -39.87 -2.35
CA ALA A 111 -2.51 -40.97 -2.77
C ALA A 111 -3.78 -40.47 -3.46
N ASP A 112 -4.46 -39.47 -2.90
CA ASP A 112 -5.70 -38.89 -3.42
C ASP A 112 -5.50 -38.18 -4.77
N LEU A 113 -4.31 -37.61 -5.02
CA LEU A 113 -3.96 -37.06 -6.35
C LEU A 113 -3.99 -38.11 -7.47
N ASN A 114 -3.74 -39.37 -7.11
CA ASN A 114 -3.72 -40.48 -8.06
C ASN A 114 -5.09 -41.19 -8.20
N LEU A 115 -6.12 -40.71 -7.50
CA LEU A 115 -7.46 -41.28 -7.53
C LEU A 115 -8.40 -40.48 -8.45
N SER A 116 -9.18 -41.19 -9.26
CA SER A 116 -10.20 -40.62 -10.13
C SER A 116 -11.60 -40.61 -9.50
N VAL A 117 -11.71 -40.17 -8.23
CA VAL A 117 -13.00 -40.18 -7.49
C VAL A 117 -13.81 -38.90 -7.70
N SER A 118 -13.19 -37.73 -7.56
CA SER A 118 -13.87 -36.44 -7.68
C SER A 118 -12.86 -35.34 -8.02
N PRO A 119 -13.18 -34.41 -8.95
CA PRO A 119 -12.29 -33.31 -9.28
C PRO A 119 -12.09 -32.34 -8.10
N PHE A 120 -13.04 -32.28 -7.16
CA PHE A 120 -12.92 -31.45 -5.96
C PHE A 120 -11.94 -32.05 -4.94
N LEU A 121 -11.82 -33.38 -4.87
CA LEU A 121 -10.79 -34.03 -4.06
C LEU A 121 -9.41 -33.77 -4.66
N LEU A 122 -9.26 -33.99 -5.97
CA LEU A 122 -8.01 -33.76 -6.70
C LEU A 122 -7.55 -32.30 -6.53
N GLY A 123 -8.44 -31.34 -6.77
CA GLY A 123 -8.14 -29.91 -6.57
C GLY A 123 -7.74 -29.59 -5.13
N ARG A 124 -8.48 -30.09 -4.14
CA ARG A 124 -8.15 -29.89 -2.73
C ARG A 124 -6.80 -30.48 -2.34
N ALA A 125 -6.45 -31.66 -2.87
CA ALA A 125 -5.16 -32.28 -2.60
C ALA A 125 -3.99 -31.45 -3.19
N LEU A 126 -4.15 -30.85 -4.37
CA LEU A 126 -3.16 -29.92 -4.93
C LEU A 126 -2.99 -28.68 -4.04
N TRP A 127 -4.10 -28.06 -3.63
CA TRP A 127 -4.07 -26.91 -2.73
C TRP A 127 -3.44 -27.26 -1.37
N ALA A 128 -3.84 -28.38 -0.76
CA ALA A 128 -3.32 -28.79 0.54
C ALA A 128 -1.82 -29.08 0.48
N ALA A 129 -1.35 -29.72 -0.61
CA ALA A 129 0.08 -29.94 -0.82
C ALA A 129 0.85 -28.62 -0.85
N SER A 130 0.37 -27.57 -1.52
CA SER A 130 1.07 -26.28 -1.54
C SER A 130 1.12 -25.60 -0.17
N ARG A 131 0.08 -25.76 0.67
CA ARG A 131 0.06 -25.24 2.04
C ARG A 131 1.15 -25.86 2.92
N PHE A 132 1.46 -27.14 2.74
CA PHE A 132 2.44 -27.86 3.58
C PHE A 132 3.86 -27.91 2.99
N THR A 133 4.22 -26.99 2.09
CA THR A 133 5.54 -26.97 1.41
C THR A 133 6.72 -27.06 2.37
N VAL A 134 6.66 -26.33 3.48
CA VAL A 134 7.72 -26.29 4.51
C VAL A 134 7.94 -27.64 5.21
N ALA A 135 6.96 -28.54 5.21
CA ALA A 135 7.02 -29.84 5.86
C ALA A 135 7.41 -30.99 4.91
N MET A 136 7.69 -30.70 3.63
CA MET A 136 7.96 -31.71 2.61
C MET A 136 9.45 -31.93 2.34
N SER A 137 9.81 -33.16 1.95
CA SER A 137 11.14 -33.42 1.38
C SER A 137 11.20 -32.93 -0.08
N PRO A 138 12.40 -32.65 -0.63
CA PRO A 138 12.55 -32.23 -2.02
C PRO A 138 11.91 -33.21 -3.03
N GLU A 139 11.95 -34.51 -2.76
CA GLU A 139 11.37 -35.55 -3.62
C GLU A 139 9.83 -35.50 -3.62
N LEU A 140 9.21 -35.17 -2.49
CA LEU A 140 7.76 -34.98 -2.41
C LEU A 140 7.35 -33.70 -3.14
N ILE A 141 8.08 -32.60 -2.94
CA ILE A 141 7.83 -31.33 -3.65
C ILE A 141 7.85 -31.57 -5.16
N GLN A 142 8.83 -32.29 -5.69
CA GLN A 142 8.88 -32.61 -7.13
C GLN A 142 7.65 -33.38 -7.63
N GLN A 143 7.18 -34.37 -6.87
CA GLN A 143 5.98 -35.13 -7.23
C GLN A 143 4.72 -34.26 -7.23
N PHE A 144 4.57 -33.40 -6.22
CA PHE A 144 3.43 -32.49 -6.12
C PHE A 144 3.47 -31.40 -7.19
N LEU A 145 4.64 -30.85 -7.51
CA LEU A 145 4.80 -29.90 -8.62
C LEU A 145 4.44 -30.55 -9.96
N GLN A 146 4.91 -31.78 -10.21
CA GLN A 146 4.55 -32.53 -11.42
C GLN A 146 3.04 -32.78 -11.51
N ALA A 147 2.39 -33.14 -10.38
CA ALA A 147 0.94 -33.30 -10.32
C ALA A 147 0.20 -31.98 -10.54
N THR A 148 0.72 -30.88 -10.01
CA THR A 148 0.15 -29.53 -10.16
C THR A 148 0.21 -29.06 -11.61
N VAL A 149 1.35 -29.24 -12.30
CA VAL A 149 1.46 -28.98 -13.75
C VAL A 149 0.48 -29.84 -14.54
N SER A 150 0.32 -31.11 -14.18
CA SER A 150 -0.67 -32.01 -14.81
C SER A 150 -2.11 -31.55 -14.55
N GLY A 151 -2.36 -30.91 -13.40
CA GLY A 151 -3.63 -30.30 -13.02
C GLY A 151 -4.02 -29.10 -13.87
N LEU A 152 -3.06 -28.39 -14.49
CA LEU A 152 -3.32 -27.26 -15.39
C LEU A 152 -3.79 -27.65 -16.80
N HIS A 153 -3.59 -28.91 -17.20
CA HIS A 153 -3.85 -29.38 -18.57
C HIS A 153 -5.33 -29.21 -18.96
N GLU A 154 -5.61 -28.92 -20.23
CA GLU A 154 -6.97 -28.61 -20.72
C GLU A 154 -7.97 -29.77 -20.59
N THR A 155 -7.47 -31.00 -20.45
CA THR A 155 -8.29 -32.19 -20.20
C THR A 155 -8.86 -32.24 -18.79
N GLN A 156 -8.34 -31.43 -17.87
CA GLN A 156 -8.83 -31.35 -16.50
C GLN A 156 -10.05 -30.43 -16.41
N PRO A 157 -11.00 -30.73 -15.50
CA PRO A 157 -12.14 -29.85 -15.27
C PRO A 157 -11.69 -28.51 -14.65
N PRO A 158 -12.47 -27.43 -14.84
CA PRO A 158 -12.06 -26.09 -14.41
C PRO A 158 -11.65 -25.99 -12.94
N SER A 159 -12.38 -26.65 -12.03
CA SER A 159 -12.07 -26.62 -10.60
C SER A 159 -10.68 -27.15 -10.24
N VAL A 160 -10.20 -28.19 -10.97
CA VAL A 160 -8.85 -28.75 -10.78
C VAL A 160 -7.80 -27.77 -11.28
N ARG A 161 -8.02 -27.18 -12.47
CA ARG A 161 -7.11 -26.20 -13.06
C ARG A 161 -6.99 -24.96 -12.18
N ILE A 162 -8.10 -24.44 -11.68
CA ILE A 162 -8.14 -23.32 -10.72
C ILE A 162 -7.37 -23.66 -9.44
N SER A 163 -7.61 -24.85 -8.87
CA SER A 163 -6.89 -25.28 -7.67
C SER A 163 -5.38 -25.43 -7.92
N ALA A 164 -4.99 -25.88 -9.11
CA ALA A 164 -3.59 -25.95 -9.51
C ALA A 164 -2.95 -24.55 -9.63
N VAL A 165 -3.69 -23.54 -10.10
CA VAL A 165 -3.23 -22.13 -10.11
C VAL A 165 -2.99 -21.63 -8.69
N ARG A 166 -3.96 -21.78 -7.77
CA ARG A 166 -3.78 -21.42 -6.35
C ARG A 166 -2.59 -22.19 -5.72
N ALA A 167 -2.41 -23.46 -6.08
CA ALA A 167 -1.28 -24.25 -5.62
C ALA A 167 0.07 -23.70 -6.11
N ILE A 168 0.17 -23.32 -7.39
CA ILE A 168 1.37 -22.70 -7.97
C ILE A 168 1.71 -21.39 -7.27
N TRP A 169 0.71 -20.52 -7.06
CA TRP A 169 0.91 -19.29 -6.31
C TRP A 169 1.52 -19.58 -4.94
N GLY A 170 0.94 -20.53 -4.19
CA GLY A 170 1.44 -20.93 -2.87
C GLY A 170 2.84 -21.55 -2.88
N TYR A 171 3.23 -22.26 -3.95
CA TYR A 171 4.59 -22.76 -4.12
C TYR A 171 5.58 -21.63 -4.43
N CYS A 172 5.23 -20.71 -5.33
CA CYS A 172 6.08 -19.56 -5.67
C CYS A 172 6.37 -18.72 -4.42
N ASP A 173 5.33 -18.39 -3.66
CA ASP A 173 5.43 -17.61 -2.42
C ASP A 173 6.33 -18.29 -1.38
N GLN A 174 5.96 -19.50 -0.94
CA GLN A 174 6.66 -20.18 0.15
C GLN A 174 8.10 -20.57 -0.20
N LEU A 175 8.37 -20.95 -1.45
CA LEU A 175 9.72 -21.31 -1.87
C LEU A 175 10.61 -20.08 -2.07
N LYS A 176 10.05 -18.89 -2.35
CA LYS A 176 10.79 -17.63 -2.31
C LYS A 176 11.21 -17.29 -0.89
N ILE A 177 10.27 -17.34 0.07
CA ILE A 177 10.55 -17.10 1.50
C ILE A 177 11.61 -18.08 2.04
N SER A 178 11.56 -19.34 1.59
CA SER A 178 12.51 -20.39 2.01
C SER A 178 13.80 -20.45 1.18
N GLU A 179 14.04 -19.48 0.28
CA GLU A 179 15.19 -19.43 -0.64
C GLU A 179 15.45 -20.73 -1.42
N SER A 180 14.38 -21.48 -1.74
CA SER A 180 14.44 -22.84 -2.30
C SER A 180 13.79 -22.94 -3.69
N THR A 181 13.75 -21.84 -4.43
CA THR A 181 13.12 -21.71 -5.76
C THR A 181 13.75 -22.61 -6.83
N HIS A 182 14.97 -23.10 -6.63
CA HIS A 182 15.65 -24.02 -7.55
C HIS A 182 14.86 -25.31 -7.84
N VAL A 183 14.02 -25.78 -6.90
CA VAL A 183 13.16 -26.96 -7.10
C VAL A 183 12.01 -26.67 -8.08
N LEU A 184 11.59 -25.40 -8.19
CA LEU A 184 10.49 -24.96 -9.05
C LEU A 184 10.94 -24.66 -10.49
N GLN A 185 12.21 -24.28 -10.68
CA GLN A 185 12.77 -23.88 -11.99
C GLN A 185 12.46 -24.82 -13.16
N PRO A 186 12.58 -26.17 -13.02
CA PRO A 186 12.28 -27.09 -14.12
C PRO A 186 10.82 -27.06 -14.60
N PHE A 187 9.90 -26.60 -13.75
CA PHE A 187 8.46 -26.59 -14.02
C PHE A 187 7.97 -25.26 -14.59
N LEU A 188 8.74 -24.17 -14.45
CA LEU A 188 8.37 -22.82 -14.88
C LEU A 188 7.90 -22.73 -16.34
N PRO A 189 8.55 -23.39 -17.33
CA PRO A 189 8.06 -23.34 -18.72
C PRO A 189 6.65 -23.91 -18.88
N SER A 190 6.37 -25.03 -18.21
CA SER A 190 5.06 -25.70 -18.30
C SER A 190 3.98 -24.95 -17.51
N ILE A 191 4.35 -24.38 -16.37
CA ILE A 191 3.48 -23.49 -15.57
C ILE A 191 3.07 -22.28 -16.41
N LEU A 192 4.03 -21.59 -17.03
CA LEU A 192 3.76 -20.41 -17.85
C LEU A 192 2.80 -20.72 -19.01
N ASP A 193 3.09 -21.77 -19.79
CA ASP A 193 2.24 -22.14 -20.91
C ASP A 193 0.84 -22.55 -20.44
N GLY A 194 0.72 -23.23 -19.30
CA GLY A 194 -0.56 -23.61 -18.70
C GLY A 194 -1.38 -22.42 -18.20
N LEU A 195 -0.75 -21.43 -17.56
CA LEU A 195 -1.38 -20.18 -17.11
C LEU A 195 -1.89 -19.36 -18.29
N ILE A 196 -1.04 -19.10 -19.30
CA ILE A 196 -1.44 -18.37 -20.51
C ILE A 196 -2.61 -19.08 -21.19
N HIS A 197 -2.55 -20.40 -21.33
CA HIS A 197 -3.63 -21.17 -21.94
C HIS A 197 -4.94 -21.06 -21.15
N LEU A 198 -4.90 -21.12 -19.81
CA LEU A 198 -6.09 -20.96 -18.97
C LEU A 198 -6.70 -19.55 -19.12
N ALA A 199 -5.88 -18.50 -19.14
CA ALA A 199 -6.35 -17.13 -19.36
C ALA A 199 -7.03 -16.89 -20.71
N THR A 200 -6.74 -17.70 -21.73
CA THR A 200 -7.45 -17.59 -23.03
C THR A 200 -8.87 -18.15 -23.00
N GLN A 201 -9.20 -18.99 -22.01
CA GLN A 201 -10.48 -19.69 -21.92
C GLN A 201 -11.44 -19.07 -20.90
N PHE A 202 -10.90 -18.35 -19.91
CA PHE A 202 -11.67 -17.74 -18.82
C PHE A 202 -11.46 -16.22 -18.73
N SER A 203 -12.37 -15.55 -18.03
CA SER A 203 -12.37 -14.11 -17.77
C SER A 203 -12.61 -13.86 -16.28
N SER A 204 -12.78 -12.61 -15.87
CA SER A 204 -13.26 -12.24 -14.52
C SER A 204 -12.37 -12.83 -13.41
N GLU A 205 -12.94 -13.47 -12.40
CA GLU A 205 -12.25 -13.93 -11.19
C GLU A 205 -11.16 -14.97 -11.50
N VAL A 206 -11.45 -15.93 -12.40
CA VAL A 206 -10.43 -16.90 -12.85
C VAL A 206 -9.26 -16.20 -13.55
N LEU A 207 -9.53 -15.16 -14.35
CA LEU A 207 -8.45 -14.43 -15.03
C LEU A 207 -7.61 -13.63 -14.04
N ASN A 208 -8.23 -12.99 -13.04
CA ASN A 208 -7.52 -12.25 -12.00
C ASN A 208 -6.54 -13.16 -11.25
N LEU A 209 -7.02 -14.32 -10.78
CA LEU A 209 -6.19 -15.34 -10.13
C LEU A 209 -5.02 -15.80 -11.02
N VAL A 210 -5.24 -15.96 -12.33
CA VAL A 210 -4.17 -16.34 -13.27
C VAL A 210 -3.16 -15.22 -13.47
N MET A 211 -3.60 -13.97 -13.54
CA MET A 211 -2.72 -12.80 -13.70
C MET A 211 -1.87 -12.56 -12.46
N GLU A 212 -2.44 -12.68 -11.26
CA GLU A 212 -1.72 -12.65 -9.98
C GLU A 212 -0.67 -13.77 -9.91
N THR A 213 -1.06 -14.99 -10.28
CA THR A 213 -0.14 -16.13 -10.30
C THR A 213 0.95 -15.96 -11.36
N LEU A 214 0.64 -15.39 -12.51
CA LEU A 214 1.62 -15.08 -13.54
C LEU A 214 2.62 -14.02 -13.04
N CYS A 215 2.15 -13.02 -12.30
CA CYS A 215 2.99 -11.99 -11.70
C CYS A 215 4.01 -12.61 -10.75
N ILE A 216 3.57 -13.39 -9.74
CA ILE A 216 4.51 -14.01 -8.80
C ILE A 216 5.46 -15.01 -9.48
N VAL A 217 5.01 -15.72 -10.52
CA VAL A 217 5.87 -16.61 -11.33
C VAL A 217 7.02 -15.83 -11.99
N CYS A 218 6.79 -14.59 -12.45
CA CYS A 218 7.83 -13.75 -13.06
C CYS A 218 8.98 -13.43 -12.07
N THR A 219 8.70 -13.48 -10.76
CA THR A 219 9.65 -13.13 -9.69
C THR A 219 10.52 -14.31 -9.21
N VAL A 220 10.24 -15.53 -9.68
CA VAL A 220 10.92 -16.76 -9.20
C VAL A 220 12.35 -16.87 -9.74
N ASP A 221 12.53 -16.67 -11.04
CA ASP A 221 13.83 -16.74 -11.72
C ASP A 221 13.92 -15.68 -12.84
N PRO A 222 14.67 -14.59 -12.63
CA PRO A 222 14.85 -13.54 -13.62
C PRO A 222 15.39 -14.03 -14.97
N ALA A 223 16.23 -15.08 -14.97
CA ALA A 223 16.80 -15.62 -16.21
C ALA A 223 15.73 -16.35 -17.03
N PHE A 224 14.86 -17.13 -16.38
CA PHE A 224 13.69 -17.71 -17.01
C PHE A 224 12.77 -16.62 -17.57
N THR A 225 12.35 -15.65 -16.75
CA THR A 225 11.44 -14.57 -17.15
C THR A 225 11.97 -13.80 -18.36
N ALA A 226 13.26 -13.48 -18.38
CA ALA A 226 13.90 -12.83 -19.53
C ALA A 226 13.86 -13.69 -20.81
N SER A 227 14.01 -15.02 -20.69
CA SER A 227 13.98 -15.93 -21.83
C SER A 227 12.59 -16.06 -22.48
N VAL A 228 11.53 -15.72 -21.74
CA VAL A 228 10.12 -15.85 -22.16
C VAL A 228 9.38 -14.51 -22.17
N GLU A 229 10.08 -13.38 -22.06
CA GLU A 229 9.51 -12.03 -22.19
C GLU A 229 8.66 -11.89 -23.45
N ASN A 230 9.12 -12.49 -24.55
CA ASN A 230 8.47 -12.48 -25.84
C ASN A 230 7.11 -13.18 -25.87
N LYS A 231 6.76 -13.94 -24.82
CA LYS A 231 5.43 -14.51 -24.59
C LYS A 231 4.66 -13.69 -23.56
N ILE A 232 5.28 -13.38 -22.42
CA ILE A 232 4.64 -12.71 -21.28
C ILE A 232 4.18 -11.30 -21.67
N CYS A 233 5.09 -10.47 -22.18
CA CYS A 233 4.79 -9.07 -22.47
C CYS A 233 3.67 -8.90 -23.52
N PRO A 234 3.68 -9.56 -24.69
CA PRO A 234 2.56 -9.50 -25.62
C PRO A 234 1.24 -10.01 -25.06
N PHE A 235 1.28 -11.05 -24.23
CA PHE A 235 0.10 -11.58 -23.56
C PHE A 235 -0.49 -10.54 -22.61
N THR A 236 0.33 -9.95 -21.73
CA THR A 236 -0.10 -8.91 -20.79
C THR A 236 -0.65 -7.68 -21.52
N ILE A 237 0.00 -7.23 -22.60
CA ILE A 237 -0.52 -6.13 -23.45
C ILE A 237 -1.89 -6.49 -24.02
N ALA A 238 -2.08 -7.71 -24.53
CA ALA A 238 -3.36 -8.12 -25.10
C ALA A 238 -4.47 -8.17 -24.04
N ILE A 239 -4.18 -8.66 -22.83
CA ILE A 239 -5.12 -8.68 -21.71
C ILE A 239 -5.47 -7.25 -21.28
N PHE A 240 -4.48 -6.39 -21.08
CA PHE A 240 -4.67 -4.98 -20.75
C PHE A 240 -5.59 -4.27 -21.73
N LEU A 241 -5.35 -4.42 -23.04
CA LEU A 241 -6.19 -3.78 -24.07
C LEU A 241 -7.60 -4.36 -24.10
N LYS A 242 -7.73 -5.70 -23.99
CA LYS A 242 -9.02 -6.40 -24.06
C LYS A 242 -9.93 -6.05 -22.88
N TYR A 243 -9.37 -5.91 -21.68
CA TYR A 243 -10.10 -5.62 -20.45
C TYR A 243 -9.79 -4.22 -19.92
N SER A 244 -9.59 -3.26 -20.82
CA SER A 244 -9.25 -1.87 -20.51
C SER A 244 -10.29 -1.11 -19.65
N ASN A 245 -11.50 -1.65 -19.53
CA ASN A 245 -12.57 -1.11 -18.67
C ASN A 245 -12.58 -1.72 -17.25
N ASP A 246 -11.71 -2.70 -16.98
CA ASP A 246 -11.61 -3.39 -15.70
C ASP A 246 -10.35 -2.90 -14.97
N PRO A 247 -10.51 -2.03 -13.94
CA PRO A 247 -9.37 -1.48 -13.21
C PRO A 247 -8.53 -2.56 -12.51
N VAL A 248 -9.14 -3.67 -12.09
CA VAL A 248 -8.42 -4.77 -11.41
C VAL A 248 -7.47 -5.43 -12.39
N VAL A 249 -7.95 -5.78 -13.59
CA VAL A 249 -7.10 -6.37 -14.63
C VAL A 249 -6.01 -5.40 -15.08
N ALA A 250 -6.30 -4.10 -15.12
CA ALA A 250 -5.34 -3.07 -15.45
C ALA A 250 -4.20 -2.98 -14.41
N SER A 251 -4.54 -3.03 -13.12
CA SER A 251 -3.57 -3.09 -12.01
C SER A 251 -2.70 -4.35 -12.11
N LEU A 252 -3.30 -5.52 -12.30
CA LEU A 252 -2.55 -6.77 -12.43
C LEU A 252 -1.62 -6.78 -13.65
N ALA A 253 -2.03 -6.14 -14.76
CA ALA A 253 -1.17 -5.96 -15.91
C ALA A 253 0.01 -5.02 -15.60
N GLN A 254 -0.24 -3.94 -14.86
CA GLN A 254 0.79 -3.00 -14.39
C GLN A 254 1.81 -3.71 -13.49
N ASP A 255 1.38 -4.58 -12.59
CA ASP A 255 2.27 -5.36 -11.72
C ASP A 255 3.19 -6.28 -12.54
N ILE A 256 2.67 -6.97 -13.55
CA ILE A 256 3.52 -7.77 -14.43
C ILE A 256 4.54 -6.88 -15.18
N PHE A 257 4.14 -5.70 -15.65
CA PHE A 257 5.09 -4.76 -16.29
C PHE A 257 6.12 -4.21 -15.32
N LYS A 258 5.77 -4.01 -14.04
CA LYS A 258 6.71 -3.64 -12.96
C LYS A 258 7.80 -4.72 -12.82
N GLU A 259 7.41 -5.97 -12.67
CA GLU A 259 8.35 -7.10 -12.53
C GLU A 259 9.26 -7.24 -13.76
N LEU A 260 8.70 -7.09 -14.97
CA LEU A 260 9.51 -7.10 -16.20
C LEU A 260 10.47 -5.90 -16.29
N ALA A 261 10.08 -4.70 -15.85
CA ALA A 261 10.92 -3.51 -15.88
C ALA A 261 12.13 -3.60 -14.93
N GLN A 262 11.99 -4.31 -13.82
CA GLN A 262 13.08 -4.54 -12.87
C GLN A 262 14.16 -5.50 -13.41
N ILE A 263 13.82 -6.33 -14.40
CA ILE A 263 14.76 -7.26 -15.03
C ILE A 263 15.45 -6.59 -16.22
N GLU A 264 16.74 -6.29 -16.09
CA GLU A 264 17.54 -5.56 -17.08
C GLU A 264 17.47 -6.20 -18.49
N ALA A 265 17.49 -7.53 -18.58
CA ALA A 265 17.39 -8.25 -19.85
C ALA A 265 16.02 -8.13 -20.55
N CYS A 266 14.95 -7.81 -19.79
CA CYS A 266 13.60 -7.61 -20.31
C CYS A 266 13.37 -6.18 -20.81
N GLN A 267 14.05 -5.18 -20.23
CA GLN A 267 13.76 -3.76 -20.46
C GLN A 267 13.72 -3.39 -21.95
N GLY A 268 14.76 -3.71 -22.71
CA GLY A 268 14.83 -3.39 -24.14
C GLY A 268 13.69 -4.03 -24.96
N PRO A 269 13.57 -5.37 -24.97
CA PRO A 269 12.50 -6.07 -25.68
C PRO A 269 11.09 -5.63 -25.27
N MET A 270 10.83 -5.49 -23.98
CA MET A 270 9.53 -5.07 -23.46
C MET A 270 9.20 -3.64 -23.88
N GLN A 271 10.13 -2.69 -23.73
CA GLN A 271 9.90 -1.31 -24.13
C GLN A 271 9.56 -1.22 -25.62
N MET A 272 10.25 -1.97 -26.48
CA MET A 272 9.97 -2.02 -27.93
C MET A 272 8.56 -2.53 -28.26
N ARG A 273 7.90 -3.25 -27.36
CA ARG A 273 6.54 -3.80 -27.52
C ARG A 273 5.47 -2.93 -26.86
N LEU A 274 5.73 -2.52 -25.63
CA LEU A 274 4.78 -1.83 -24.77
C LEU A 274 4.68 -0.34 -25.12
N ILE A 275 5.81 0.36 -25.25
CA ILE A 275 5.82 1.81 -25.40
C ILE A 275 5.04 2.30 -26.63
N PRO A 276 5.15 1.68 -27.83
CA PRO A 276 4.32 2.09 -28.96
C PRO A 276 2.81 1.98 -28.69
N THR A 277 2.40 0.99 -27.89
CA THR A 277 1.01 0.81 -27.49
C THR A 277 0.56 1.95 -26.57
N LEU A 278 1.34 2.26 -25.53
CA LEU A 278 1.04 3.35 -24.60
C LEU A 278 1.01 4.71 -25.31
N VAL A 279 1.99 4.97 -26.19
CA VAL A 279 2.05 6.19 -27.01
C VAL A 279 0.82 6.30 -27.92
N SER A 280 0.40 5.20 -28.55
CA SER A 280 -0.81 5.19 -29.39
C SER A 280 -2.07 5.51 -28.58
N ILE A 281 -2.17 5.08 -27.33
CA ILE A 281 -3.30 5.41 -26.45
C ILE A 281 -3.28 6.89 -26.10
N MET A 282 -2.13 7.42 -25.69
CA MET A 282 -1.97 8.84 -25.31
C MET A 282 -2.21 9.82 -26.47
N GLN A 283 -1.99 9.37 -27.70
CA GLN A 283 -2.23 10.16 -28.92
C GLN A 283 -3.63 9.96 -29.51
N ALA A 284 -4.40 8.98 -29.02
CA ALA A 284 -5.74 8.74 -29.51
C ALA A 284 -6.70 9.86 -29.06
N PRO A 285 -7.71 10.22 -29.88
CA PRO A 285 -8.75 11.15 -29.43
C PRO A 285 -9.47 10.61 -28.20
N ALA A 286 -9.60 11.43 -27.16
CA ALA A 286 -10.18 11.04 -25.87
C ALA A 286 -11.62 10.51 -25.99
N ASP A 287 -12.39 10.95 -27.00
CA ASP A 287 -13.75 10.50 -27.29
C ASP A 287 -13.83 9.09 -27.91
N LYS A 288 -12.69 8.51 -28.31
CA LYS A 288 -12.61 7.22 -29.02
C LYS A 288 -11.99 6.10 -28.21
N ILE A 289 -11.45 6.40 -27.04
CA ILE A 289 -10.89 5.41 -26.12
C ILE A 289 -11.77 5.29 -24.88
N PRO A 290 -11.78 4.12 -24.21
CA PRO A 290 -12.51 3.97 -22.96
C PRO A 290 -11.99 4.93 -21.89
N ALA A 291 -12.90 5.41 -21.03
CA ALA A 291 -12.54 6.28 -19.92
C ALA A 291 -11.56 5.57 -18.96
N GLY A 292 -10.58 6.30 -18.44
CA GLY A 292 -9.54 5.76 -17.56
C GLY A 292 -8.37 5.08 -18.29
N LEU A 293 -8.55 4.56 -19.51
CA LEU A 293 -7.48 3.83 -20.22
C LEU A 293 -6.22 4.70 -20.44
N CYS A 294 -6.39 5.99 -20.74
CA CYS A 294 -5.27 6.91 -20.90
C CYS A 294 -4.53 7.13 -19.58
N ALA A 295 -5.26 7.39 -18.49
CA ALA A 295 -4.69 7.59 -17.16
C ALA A 295 -3.90 6.35 -16.70
N THR A 296 -4.48 5.15 -16.84
CA THR A 296 -3.79 3.89 -16.54
C THR A 296 -2.57 3.63 -17.43
N SER A 297 -2.63 4.01 -18.70
CA SER A 297 -1.47 3.90 -19.61
C SER A 297 -0.30 4.77 -19.17
N ILE A 298 -0.60 5.95 -18.62
CA ILE A 298 0.40 6.85 -18.04
C ILE A 298 0.97 6.26 -16.75
N ASP A 299 0.16 5.62 -15.90
CA ASP A 299 0.65 4.94 -14.70
C ASP A 299 1.60 3.79 -15.04
N ILE A 300 1.23 2.95 -16.01
CA ILE A 300 2.11 1.89 -16.52
C ILE A 300 3.43 2.49 -17.02
N LEU A 301 3.39 3.60 -17.78
CA LEU A 301 4.60 4.28 -18.23
C LEU A 301 5.43 4.78 -17.05
N THR A 302 4.79 5.36 -16.03
CA THR A 302 5.43 5.84 -14.80
C THR A 302 6.15 4.70 -14.08
N THR A 303 5.48 3.55 -13.91
CA THR A 303 6.06 2.34 -13.33
C THR A 303 7.27 1.87 -14.14
N VAL A 304 7.19 1.83 -15.47
CA VAL A 304 8.32 1.45 -16.34
C VAL A 304 9.50 2.41 -16.15
N VAL A 305 9.25 3.72 -16.12
CA VAL A 305 10.31 4.73 -15.93
C VAL A 305 10.98 4.59 -14.56
N ARG A 306 10.19 4.44 -13.48
CA ARG A 306 10.69 4.29 -12.11
C ARG A 306 11.54 3.02 -11.92
N ASN A 307 11.24 1.95 -12.66
CA ASN A 307 11.92 0.66 -12.54
C ASN A 307 12.99 0.43 -13.61
N THR A 308 13.15 1.33 -14.59
CA THR A 308 14.23 1.27 -15.59
C THR A 308 15.47 2.00 -15.07
N LYS A 309 16.62 1.33 -15.11
CA LYS A 309 17.89 1.97 -14.71
C LYS A 309 18.30 3.04 -15.73
N PRO A 310 18.72 4.23 -15.29
CA PRO A 310 19.26 5.24 -16.21
C PRO A 310 20.62 4.79 -16.81
N PRO A 311 20.97 5.21 -18.03
CA PRO A 311 20.20 6.11 -18.90
C PRO A 311 18.99 5.42 -19.53
N LEU A 312 17.87 6.15 -19.59
CA LEU A 312 16.65 5.68 -20.24
C LEU A 312 16.86 5.55 -21.76
N SER A 313 16.15 4.60 -22.37
CA SER A 313 16.23 4.36 -23.81
C SER A 313 15.72 5.55 -24.63
N GLN A 314 16.19 5.66 -25.88
CA GLN A 314 15.68 6.68 -26.81
C GLN A 314 14.18 6.54 -27.07
N LEU A 315 13.61 5.36 -26.89
CA LEU A 315 12.16 5.15 -27.02
C LEU A 315 11.41 5.85 -25.89
N LEU A 316 11.90 5.74 -24.65
CA LEU A 316 11.33 6.44 -23.50
C LEU A 316 11.51 7.96 -23.58
N ILE A 317 12.67 8.43 -24.05
CA ILE A 317 12.99 9.87 -24.08
C ILE A 317 12.40 10.58 -25.31
N CYS A 318 12.47 9.99 -26.50
CA CYS A 318 12.09 10.68 -27.74
C CYS A 318 10.67 10.36 -28.22
N GLN A 319 10.00 9.33 -27.68
CA GLN A 319 8.62 9.00 -28.04
C GLN A 319 7.67 9.07 -26.84
N ALA A 320 7.98 8.38 -25.74
CA ALA A 320 7.08 8.32 -24.60
C ALA A 320 6.98 9.65 -23.84
N PHE A 321 8.12 10.27 -23.49
CA PHE A 321 8.15 11.54 -22.76
C PHE A 321 7.37 12.66 -23.49
N PRO A 322 7.57 12.92 -24.80
CA PRO A 322 6.80 13.94 -25.50
C PRO A 322 5.32 13.60 -25.59
N ALA A 323 4.98 12.31 -25.74
CA ALA A 323 3.59 11.87 -25.80
C ALA A 323 2.85 12.11 -24.48
N VAL A 324 3.45 11.77 -23.33
CA VAL A 324 2.83 12.01 -22.02
C VAL A 324 2.74 13.51 -21.70
N ALA A 325 3.77 14.29 -22.03
CA ALA A 325 3.74 15.74 -21.85
C ALA A 325 2.61 16.39 -22.66
N GLN A 326 2.51 16.06 -23.95
CA GLN A 326 1.45 16.57 -24.82
C GLN A 326 0.06 16.08 -24.42
N CYS A 327 -0.07 14.82 -23.99
CA CYS A 327 -1.33 14.27 -23.51
C CYS A 327 -1.81 15.04 -22.27
N SER A 328 -0.92 15.29 -21.31
CA SER A 328 -1.20 16.05 -20.09
C SER A 328 -1.60 17.49 -20.40
N LEU A 329 -0.98 18.10 -21.41
CA LEU A 329 -1.27 19.49 -21.82
C LEU A 329 -2.63 19.66 -22.51
N ASN A 330 -3.11 18.63 -23.20
CA ASN A 330 -4.29 18.72 -24.08
C ASN A 330 -5.52 17.96 -23.56
N THR A 331 -5.43 17.32 -22.40
CA THR A 331 -6.56 16.62 -21.78
C THR A 331 -7.43 17.56 -20.94
N ASP A 332 -8.69 17.18 -20.77
CA ASP A 332 -9.62 17.81 -19.81
C ASP A 332 -9.92 16.89 -18.61
N ASP A 333 -9.32 15.69 -18.58
CA ASP A 333 -9.52 14.69 -17.53
C ASP A 333 -8.52 14.85 -16.37
N ASN A 334 -9.05 15.02 -15.15
CA ASN A 334 -8.22 15.26 -13.96
C ASN A 334 -7.26 14.09 -13.67
N ALA A 335 -7.70 12.85 -13.84
CA ALA A 335 -6.86 11.68 -13.57
C ALA A 335 -5.67 11.61 -14.55
N THR A 336 -5.94 11.84 -15.84
CA THR A 336 -4.89 11.92 -16.87
C THR A 336 -3.90 13.05 -16.58
N MET A 337 -4.35 14.22 -16.13
CA MET A 337 -3.47 15.33 -15.74
C MET A 337 -2.58 14.97 -14.53
N GLN A 338 -3.18 14.38 -13.49
CA GLN A 338 -2.49 13.98 -12.26
C GLN A 338 -1.41 12.93 -12.55
N ASN A 339 -1.80 11.86 -13.24
CA ASN A 339 -0.89 10.78 -13.62
C ASN A 339 0.20 11.28 -14.56
N GLY A 340 -0.14 12.20 -15.46
CA GLY A 340 0.79 12.91 -16.33
C GLY A 340 1.87 13.67 -15.55
N GLY A 341 1.46 14.41 -14.52
CA GLY A 341 2.36 15.11 -13.60
C GLY A 341 3.30 14.17 -12.86
N GLU A 342 2.79 13.06 -12.31
CA GLU A 342 3.61 12.05 -11.62
C GLU A 342 4.55 11.30 -12.59
N CYS A 343 4.14 11.07 -13.83
CA CYS A 343 4.99 10.49 -14.86
C CYS A 343 6.17 11.41 -15.18
N LEU A 344 5.90 12.71 -15.39
CA LEU A 344 6.94 13.71 -15.63
C LEU A 344 7.87 13.85 -14.41
N ARG A 345 7.32 13.76 -13.19
CA ARG A 345 8.11 13.71 -11.97
C ARG A 345 9.05 12.51 -11.96
N ALA A 346 8.58 11.33 -12.37
CA ALA A 346 9.43 10.14 -12.49
C ALA A 346 10.58 10.36 -13.48
N TYR A 347 10.31 10.95 -14.65
CA TYR A 347 11.36 11.31 -15.61
C TYR A 347 12.39 12.29 -15.04
N VAL A 348 11.94 13.34 -14.35
CA VAL A 348 12.83 14.32 -13.70
C VAL A 348 13.66 13.67 -12.60
N SER A 349 13.08 12.80 -11.79
CA SER A 349 13.81 12.13 -10.70
C SER A 349 14.86 11.14 -11.22
N VAL A 350 14.50 10.34 -12.23
CA VAL A 350 15.33 9.23 -12.74
C VAL A 350 16.38 9.70 -13.74
N ALA A 351 16.04 10.64 -14.62
CA ALA A 351 16.85 10.95 -15.80
C ALA A 351 16.86 12.45 -16.17
N LEU A 352 17.01 13.34 -15.17
CA LEU A 352 17.04 14.80 -15.36
C LEU A 352 17.95 15.24 -16.52
N GLU A 353 19.18 14.73 -16.59
CA GLU A 353 20.13 15.13 -17.65
C GLU A 353 19.60 14.85 -19.06
N GLN A 354 18.94 13.71 -19.26
CA GLN A 354 18.38 13.35 -20.56
C GLN A 354 17.17 14.23 -20.90
N ILE A 355 16.35 14.59 -19.91
CA ILE A 355 15.21 15.50 -20.08
C ILE A 355 15.68 16.92 -20.41
N ALA A 356 16.73 17.40 -19.75
CA ALA A 356 17.31 18.72 -20.01
C ALA A 356 17.98 18.80 -21.40
N GLN A 357 18.59 17.72 -21.87
CA GLN A 357 19.26 17.63 -23.17
C GLN A 357 18.30 17.36 -24.34
N TRP A 358 17.13 16.78 -24.10
CA TRP A 358 16.13 16.56 -25.13
C TRP A 358 15.50 17.88 -25.57
N HIS A 359 15.29 18.04 -26.88
CA HIS A 359 14.66 19.23 -27.48
C HIS A 359 13.65 18.81 -28.55
N ASP A 360 12.57 19.56 -28.68
CA ASP A 360 11.64 19.45 -29.80
C ASP A 360 12.15 20.18 -31.06
N GLU A 361 11.41 20.11 -32.16
CA GLU A 361 11.75 20.79 -33.42
C GLU A 361 11.75 22.33 -33.31
N GLN A 362 11.12 22.89 -32.28
CA GLN A 362 11.02 24.33 -32.02
C GLN A 362 12.14 24.83 -31.10
N GLY A 363 12.94 23.91 -30.54
CA GLY A 363 14.02 24.21 -29.61
C GLY A 363 13.59 24.28 -28.15
N HIS A 364 12.37 23.89 -27.80
CA HIS A 364 11.95 23.74 -26.40
C HIS A 364 12.54 22.45 -25.82
N ASN A 365 13.19 22.55 -24.67
CA ASN A 365 13.75 21.39 -23.99
C ASN A 365 12.69 20.64 -23.14
N GLY A 366 13.05 19.49 -22.57
CA GLY A 366 12.11 18.71 -21.77
C GLY A 366 11.65 19.43 -20.49
N LEU A 367 12.53 20.18 -19.84
CA LEU A 367 12.18 20.99 -18.67
C LEU A 367 11.13 22.06 -19.01
N TRP A 368 11.15 22.64 -20.20
CA TRP A 368 10.12 23.56 -20.66
C TRP A 368 8.73 22.90 -20.65
N TYR A 369 8.62 21.65 -21.14
CA TYR A 369 7.35 20.91 -21.11
C TYR A 369 6.88 20.61 -19.69
N VAL A 370 7.79 20.20 -18.82
CA VAL A 370 7.47 19.98 -17.40
C VAL A 370 6.93 21.28 -16.77
N MET A 371 7.54 22.42 -17.08
CA MET A 371 7.08 23.73 -16.62
C MET A 371 5.70 24.12 -17.15
N GLN A 372 5.40 23.81 -18.42
CA GLN A 372 4.05 24.04 -18.96
C GLN A 372 3.00 23.20 -18.23
N VAL A 373 3.30 21.92 -17.95
CA VAL A 373 2.39 21.06 -17.20
C VAL A 373 2.21 21.57 -15.76
N VAL A 374 3.28 21.93 -15.06
CA VAL A 374 3.20 22.56 -13.73
C VAL A 374 2.31 23.81 -13.76
N SER A 375 2.47 24.66 -14.78
CA SER A 375 1.64 25.85 -14.97
C SER A 375 0.16 25.53 -15.15
N GLN A 376 -0.18 24.47 -15.90
CA GLN A 376 -1.57 24.04 -16.09
C GLN A 376 -2.17 23.39 -14.84
N LEU A 377 -1.41 22.54 -14.15
CA LEU A 377 -1.84 21.89 -12.90
C LEU A 377 -2.13 22.93 -11.80
N LEU A 378 -1.37 24.02 -11.78
CA LEU A 378 -1.53 25.15 -10.86
C LEU A 378 -2.48 26.25 -11.39
N ASP A 379 -3.13 26.07 -12.54
CA ASP A 379 -4.03 27.09 -13.09
C ASP A 379 -5.26 27.27 -12.17
N PRO A 380 -5.52 28.47 -11.63
CA PRO A 380 -6.70 28.75 -10.81
C PRO A 380 -8.01 28.74 -11.61
N ARG A 381 -7.99 28.48 -12.92
CA ARG A 381 -9.22 28.37 -13.73
C ARG A 381 -9.71 26.92 -13.85
N THR A 382 -8.85 25.96 -13.54
CA THR A 382 -9.16 24.53 -13.59
C THR A 382 -9.58 24.02 -12.22
N SER A 383 -10.11 22.78 -12.19
CA SER A 383 -10.46 22.07 -10.96
C SER A 383 -9.36 22.15 -9.90
N GLU A 384 -9.69 22.29 -8.61
CA GLU A 384 -8.68 22.27 -7.54
C GLU A 384 -7.88 20.96 -7.56
N PHE A 385 -8.51 19.85 -7.96
CA PHE A 385 -7.92 18.52 -7.97
C PHE A 385 -6.78 18.36 -8.97
N THR A 386 -6.60 19.27 -9.94
CA THR A 386 -5.41 19.25 -10.80
C THR A 386 -4.12 19.41 -10.00
N ALA A 387 -4.20 20.03 -8.82
CA ALA A 387 -3.07 20.26 -7.93
C ALA A 387 -2.92 19.19 -6.82
N ALA A 388 -3.62 18.05 -6.89
CA ALA A 388 -3.55 17.02 -5.84
C ALA A 388 -2.12 16.49 -5.62
N PHE A 389 -1.32 16.31 -6.68
CA PHE A 389 0.05 15.75 -6.58
C PHE A 389 1.15 16.69 -7.08
N VAL A 390 0.79 17.88 -7.58
CA VAL A 390 1.75 18.82 -8.18
C VAL A 390 2.85 19.26 -7.20
N GLY A 391 2.57 19.26 -5.89
CA GLY A 391 3.55 19.58 -4.86
C GLY A 391 4.76 18.65 -4.87
N ARG A 392 4.55 17.36 -5.15
CA ARG A 392 5.62 16.37 -5.26
C ARG A 392 6.49 16.63 -6.50
N LEU A 393 5.87 16.90 -7.65
CA LEU A 393 6.58 17.29 -8.88
C LEU A 393 7.43 18.55 -8.69
N VAL A 394 6.86 19.61 -8.09
CA VAL A 394 7.58 20.86 -7.84
C VAL A 394 8.73 20.64 -6.86
N SER A 395 8.52 19.89 -5.79
CA SER A 395 9.56 19.57 -4.81
C SER A 395 10.72 18.78 -5.45
N THR A 396 10.41 17.81 -6.30
CA THR A 396 11.43 17.06 -7.08
C THR A 396 12.19 17.98 -8.04
N LEU A 397 11.50 18.88 -8.75
CA LEU A 397 12.14 19.85 -9.64
C LEU A 397 13.10 20.77 -8.90
N ILE A 398 12.68 21.33 -7.75
CA ILE A 398 13.52 22.19 -6.92
C ILE A 398 14.76 21.44 -6.44
N SER A 399 14.58 20.20 -5.96
CA SER A 399 15.67 19.37 -5.45
C SER A 399 16.70 19.00 -6.54
N LYS A 400 16.23 18.67 -7.75
CA LYS A 400 17.09 18.13 -8.81
C LYS A 400 17.65 19.21 -9.74
N ALA A 401 16.83 20.16 -10.16
CA ALA A 401 17.16 21.15 -11.18
C ALA A 401 17.40 22.57 -10.61
N GLY A 402 17.26 22.79 -9.30
CA GLY A 402 17.09 24.10 -8.65
C GLY A 402 17.88 25.30 -9.21
N SER A 403 19.15 25.14 -9.59
CA SER A 403 19.95 26.22 -10.20
C SER A 403 19.53 26.60 -11.63
N GLU A 404 18.97 25.66 -12.39
CA GLU A 404 18.49 25.86 -13.77
C GLU A 404 17.08 26.46 -13.82
N LEU A 405 16.32 26.38 -12.72
CA LEU A 405 14.98 26.96 -12.64
C LEU A 405 15.00 28.50 -12.59
N GLY A 406 15.95 29.11 -11.87
CA GLY A 406 16.12 30.56 -11.83
C GLY A 406 14.81 31.33 -11.58
N GLU A 407 14.45 32.24 -12.49
CA GLU A 407 13.23 33.05 -12.44
C GLU A 407 11.92 32.23 -12.49
N ASN A 408 11.96 30.99 -12.99
CA ASN A 408 10.78 30.13 -13.06
C ASN A 408 10.31 29.69 -11.66
N LEU A 409 11.21 29.62 -10.67
CA LEU A 409 10.85 29.26 -9.30
C LEU A 409 9.82 30.24 -8.73
N ASP A 410 10.10 31.54 -8.83
CA ASP A 410 9.22 32.61 -8.36
C ASP A 410 7.85 32.55 -9.03
N GLN A 411 7.81 32.21 -10.33
CA GLN A 411 6.57 32.06 -11.07
C GLN A 411 5.75 30.86 -10.57
N ILE A 412 6.40 29.72 -10.29
CA ILE A 412 5.73 28.54 -9.71
C ILE A 412 5.16 28.88 -8.34
N LEU A 413 5.95 29.51 -7.45
CA LEU A 413 5.50 29.84 -6.10
C LEU A 413 4.31 30.81 -6.12
N ARG A 414 4.27 31.77 -7.06
CA ARG A 414 3.09 32.63 -7.28
C ARG A 414 1.87 31.83 -7.74
N ALA A 415 2.05 30.86 -8.64
CA ALA A 415 0.97 30.00 -9.11
C ALA A 415 0.43 29.11 -7.97
N ILE A 416 1.32 28.56 -7.13
CA ILE A 416 0.94 27.82 -5.90
C ILE A 416 0.09 28.70 -4.98
N LEU A 417 0.54 29.92 -4.67
CA LEU A 417 -0.22 30.86 -3.83
C LEU A 417 -1.61 31.15 -4.42
N SER A 418 -1.70 31.33 -5.74
CA SER A 418 -2.97 31.56 -6.43
C SER A 418 -3.90 30.34 -6.37
N LYS A 419 -3.35 29.11 -6.49
CA LYS A 419 -4.13 27.87 -6.42
C LYS A 419 -4.59 27.57 -4.99
N MET A 420 -3.74 27.83 -3.99
CA MET A 420 -4.09 27.71 -2.56
C MET A 420 -5.25 28.62 -2.16
N GLN A 421 -5.43 29.77 -2.82
CA GLN A 421 -6.56 30.66 -2.54
C GLN A 421 -7.92 30.02 -2.88
N GLN A 422 -7.94 29.08 -3.83
CA GLN A 422 -9.17 28.42 -4.29
C GLN A 422 -9.36 27.02 -3.72
N ALA A 423 -8.26 26.37 -3.31
CA ALA A 423 -8.31 25.01 -2.81
C ALA A 423 -8.92 24.97 -1.41
N GLU A 424 -9.95 24.15 -1.24
CA GLU A 424 -10.59 23.91 0.05
C GLU A 424 -10.25 22.52 0.59
N THR A 425 -10.01 21.56 -0.30
CA THR A 425 -9.71 20.18 0.06
C THR A 425 -8.32 20.03 0.67
N LEU A 426 -8.26 19.27 1.77
CA LEU A 426 -7.04 19.03 2.55
C LEU A 426 -5.90 18.43 1.71
N SER A 427 -6.16 17.41 0.90
CA SER A 427 -5.12 16.75 0.09
C SER A 427 -4.42 17.73 -0.88
N VAL A 428 -5.20 18.59 -1.53
CA VAL A 428 -4.68 19.63 -2.42
C VAL A 428 -3.88 20.66 -1.62
N MET A 429 -4.43 21.13 -0.50
CA MET A 429 -3.75 22.12 0.35
C MET A 429 -2.45 21.58 0.95
N GLN A 430 -2.44 20.33 1.42
CA GLN A 430 -1.25 19.65 1.89
C GLN A 430 -0.19 19.61 0.78
N SER A 431 -0.54 19.09 -0.41
CA SER A 431 0.37 19.05 -1.56
C SER A 431 1.03 20.40 -1.85
N LEU A 432 0.25 21.48 -1.88
CA LEU A 432 0.74 22.84 -2.14
C LEU A 432 1.61 23.40 -1.00
N ILE A 433 1.19 23.18 0.26
CA ILE A 433 1.93 23.65 1.44
C ILE A 433 3.27 22.91 1.58
N MET A 434 3.30 21.62 1.24
CA MET A 434 4.52 20.80 1.32
C MET A 434 5.66 21.34 0.46
N VAL A 435 5.38 22.07 -0.63
CA VAL A 435 6.42 22.77 -1.40
C VAL A 435 7.17 23.79 -0.54
N PHE A 436 6.45 24.58 0.25
CA PHE A 436 7.06 25.55 1.17
C PHE A 436 7.75 24.84 2.32
N ALA A 437 7.18 23.74 2.83
CA ALA A 437 7.83 22.93 3.86
C ALA A 437 9.19 22.41 3.37
N HIS A 438 9.29 21.85 2.17
CA HIS A 438 10.55 21.43 1.57
C HIS A 438 11.55 22.60 1.42
N LEU A 439 11.09 23.76 0.96
CA LEU A 439 11.94 24.95 0.81
C LEU A 439 12.48 25.49 2.14
N VAL A 440 11.81 25.28 3.28
CA VAL A 440 12.35 25.61 4.60
C VAL A 440 13.63 24.83 4.91
N HIS A 441 13.80 23.62 4.37
CA HIS A 441 15.00 22.82 4.63
C HIS A 441 16.21 23.28 3.81
N SER A 442 16.00 23.82 2.61
CA SER A 442 17.06 24.15 1.65
C SER A 442 17.31 25.65 1.49
N GLN A 443 16.27 26.48 1.54
CA GLN A 443 16.30 27.91 1.19
C GLN A 443 15.40 28.76 2.11
N LEU A 444 15.52 28.57 3.43
CA LEU A 444 14.67 29.25 4.43
C LEU A 444 14.64 30.79 4.28
N GLU A 445 15.80 31.44 4.31
CA GLU A 445 15.87 32.91 4.27
C GLU A 445 15.37 33.49 2.93
N PRO A 446 15.81 32.98 1.75
CA PRO A 446 15.24 33.38 0.47
C PRO A 446 13.72 33.17 0.38
N LEU A 447 13.20 32.08 0.95
CA LEU A 447 11.76 31.83 1.00
C LEU A 447 11.02 32.91 1.80
N LEU A 448 11.53 33.28 2.98
CA LEU A 448 10.93 34.32 3.81
C LEU A 448 10.96 35.69 3.12
N GLU A 449 12.06 36.03 2.44
CA GLU A 449 12.18 37.25 1.64
C GLU A 449 11.17 37.29 0.50
N PHE A 450 11.09 36.19 -0.27
CA PHE A 450 10.14 36.05 -1.36
C PHE A 450 8.69 36.22 -0.88
N LEU A 451 8.27 35.48 0.15
CA LEU A 451 6.90 35.53 0.67
C LEU A 451 6.54 36.89 1.30
N CYS A 452 7.52 37.66 1.77
CA CYS A 452 7.29 39.02 2.27
C CYS A 452 7.23 40.07 1.15
N SER A 453 7.91 39.82 0.02
CA SER A 453 7.92 40.73 -1.12
C SER A 453 6.59 40.80 -1.88
N LEU A 454 5.70 39.83 -1.64
CA LEU A 454 4.44 39.67 -2.37
C LEU A 454 3.22 39.94 -1.48
N PRO A 455 2.18 40.61 -2.02
CA PRO A 455 0.89 40.67 -1.36
C PRO A 455 0.18 39.32 -1.50
N GLY A 456 -0.29 38.77 -0.38
CA GLY A 456 -1.24 37.68 -0.34
C GLY A 456 -2.67 38.12 -0.69
N PRO A 457 -3.63 37.18 -0.71
CA PRO A 457 -5.00 37.44 -1.16
C PRO A 457 -5.77 38.44 -0.29
N THR A 458 -5.31 38.68 0.94
CA THR A 458 -5.91 39.62 1.90
C THR A 458 -5.24 40.99 1.91
N GLY A 459 -4.27 41.24 1.01
CA GLY A 459 -3.49 42.48 0.94
C GLY A 459 -2.37 42.58 1.99
N LYS A 460 -2.22 41.59 2.86
CA LYS A 460 -1.09 41.40 3.77
C LYS A 460 0.03 40.60 3.10
N PRO A 461 1.26 40.51 3.66
CA PRO A 461 2.32 39.70 3.07
C PRO A 461 1.88 38.25 2.82
N ALA A 462 2.31 37.64 1.71
CA ALA A 462 1.97 36.26 1.39
C ALA A 462 2.46 35.26 2.45
N LEU A 463 3.52 35.61 3.20
CA LEU A 463 3.97 34.85 4.36
C LEU A 463 2.86 34.62 5.40
N GLU A 464 2.06 35.65 5.69
CA GLU A 464 0.94 35.52 6.64
C GLU A 464 -0.12 34.56 6.11
N PHE A 465 -0.39 34.58 4.80
CA PHE A 465 -1.34 33.67 4.18
C PHE A 465 -0.87 32.21 4.26
N VAL A 466 0.36 31.92 3.82
CA VAL A 466 0.93 30.56 3.87
C VAL A 466 0.93 30.03 5.30
N MET A 467 1.39 30.83 6.26
CA MET A 467 1.43 30.42 7.67
C MET A 467 0.02 30.23 8.26
N ALA A 468 -0.94 31.08 7.94
CA ALA A 468 -2.31 30.91 8.42
C ALA A 468 -2.94 29.61 7.90
N GLU A 469 -2.80 29.33 6.59
CA GLU A 469 -3.34 28.12 5.98
C GLU A 469 -2.63 26.86 6.52
N TRP A 470 -1.30 26.88 6.64
CA TRP A 470 -0.51 25.78 7.17
C TRP A 470 -0.83 25.50 8.65
N MET A 471 -0.76 26.51 9.53
CA MET A 471 -1.00 26.32 10.96
C MET A 471 -2.41 25.81 11.28
N SER A 472 -3.38 26.10 10.41
CA SER A 472 -4.76 25.64 10.56
C SER A 472 -4.98 24.19 10.12
N ARG A 473 -4.04 23.58 9.37
CA ARG A 473 -4.19 22.25 8.78
C ARG A 473 -3.09 21.25 9.14
N GLN A 474 -1.98 21.69 9.76
CA GLN A 474 -0.87 20.81 10.13
C GLN A 474 -1.33 19.53 10.85
N HIS A 475 -2.18 19.68 11.87
CA HIS A 475 -2.73 18.56 12.65
C HIS A 475 -3.61 17.56 11.85
N LEU A 476 -3.87 17.84 10.58
CA LEU A 476 -4.64 16.98 9.67
C LEU A 476 -3.76 16.37 8.57
N PHE A 477 -2.48 16.76 8.47
CA PHE A 477 -1.60 16.19 7.46
C PHE A 477 -1.40 14.69 7.71
N TYR A 478 -1.38 13.94 6.61
CA TYR A 478 -1.20 12.49 6.62
C TYR A 478 0.00 12.08 5.76
N GLY A 479 0.53 10.88 5.99
CA GLY A 479 1.75 10.38 5.35
C GLY A 479 2.96 10.50 6.28
N GLN A 480 3.69 9.39 6.45
CA GLN A 480 4.82 9.34 7.38
C GLN A 480 5.94 10.30 6.94
N TYR A 481 6.24 10.34 5.65
CA TYR A 481 7.26 11.24 5.10
C TYR A 481 6.84 12.70 5.18
N GLU A 482 5.64 13.05 4.71
CA GLU A 482 5.12 14.42 4.77
C GLU A 482 5.03 14.94 6.23
N GLY A 483 4.65 14.07 7.17
CA GLY A 483 4.65 14.36 8.60
C GLY A 483 6.04 14.73 9.13
N LYS A 484 7.08 13.96 8.77
CA LYS A 484 8.47 14.26 9.15
C LYS A 484 8.97 15.57 8.56
N VAL A 485 8.78 15.78 7.26
CA VAL A 485 9.20 17.00 6.55
C VAL A 485 8.53 18.22 7.16
N SER A 486 7.20 18.20 7.32
CA SER A 486 6.46 19.33 7.88
C SER A 486 6.85 19.62 9.34
N SER A 487 6.95 18.59 10.19
CA SER A 487 7.32 18.73 11.61
C SER A 487 8.71 19.35 11.78
N VAL A 488 9.70 18.85 11.05
CA VAL A 488 11.08 19.37 11.11
C VAL A 488 11.16 20.78 10.51
N ALA A 489 10.39 21.09 9.48
CA ALA A 489 10.29 22.45 8.93
C ALA A 489 9.74 23.43 9.99
N LEU A 490 8.71 23.04 10.75
CA LEU A 490 8.16 23.83 11.85
C LEU A 490 9.19 24.07 12.97
N CYS A 491 9.96 23.05 13.35
CA CYS A 491 11.07 23.21 14.29
C CYS A 491 12.10 24.23 13.80
N LYS A 492 12.49 24.16 12.52
CA LYS A 492 13.43 25.12 11.91
C LYS A 492 12.88 26.54 11.88
N LEU A 493 11.60 26.72 11.53
CA LEU A 493 10.94 28.03 11.52
C LEU A 493 10.90 28.64 12.93
N LEU A 494 10.56 27.85 13.95
CA LEU A 494 10.53 28.30 15.34
C LEU A 494 11.93 28.70 15.81
N GLN A 495 12.93 27.85 15.59
CA GLN A 495 14.30 28.10 15.99
C GLN A 495 14.88 29.34 15.28
N TYR A 496 14.62 29.48 13.98
CA TYR A 496 15.07 30.63 13.19
C TYR A 496 14.44 31.91 13.71
N GLY A 497 13.10 31.98 13.83
CA GLY A 497 12.39 33.18 14.26
C GLY A 497 12.79 33.70 15.65
N ILE A 498 13.30 32.82 16.52
CA ILE A 498 13.78 33.18 17.86
C ILE A 498 15.26 33.54 17.84
N ASN A 499 16.11 32.75 17.18
CA ASN A 499 17.55 33.01 17.16
C ASN A 499 17.93 34.29 16.42
N THR A 500 17.20 34.62 15.35
CA THR A 500 17.49 35.80 14.52
C THR A 500 16.62 37.00 14.86
N ASP A 501 15.71 36.87 15.82
CA ASP A 501 14.71 37.89 16.17
C ASP A 501 13.91 38.37 14.94
N ASP A 502 13.49 37.43 14.08
CA ASP A 502 12.83 37.75 12.82
C ASP A 502 11.38 38.21 13.01
N LYS A 503 11.20 39.53 12.95
CA LYS A 503 9.90 40.20 13.06
C LYS A 503 8.89 39.76 12.01
N ARG A 504 9.36 39.31 10.83
CA ARG A 504 8.47 38.81 9.77
C ARG A 504 7.66 37.62 10.25
N LEU A 505 8.21 36.81 11.16
CA LEU A 505 7.53 35.67 11.77
C LEU A 505 6.86 36.02 13.10
N GLN A 506 7.52 36.81 13.95
CA GLN A 506 7.00 37.15 15.29
C GLN A 506 5.73 38.01 15.26
N ASP A 507 5.61 38.93 14.29
CA ASP A 507 4.48 39.86 14.21
C ASP A 507 3.19 39.19 13.65
N ILE A 508 3.30 37.99 13.09
CA ILE A 508 2.17 37.24 12.54
C ILE A 508 1.32 36.68 13.68
N ARG A 509 -0.01 36.82 13.54
CA ARG A 509 -0.99 36.21 14.45
C ARG A 509 -1.91 35.27 13.69
N VAL A 510 -2.18 34.10 14.27
CA VAL A 510 -2.97 33.02 13.66
C VAL A 510 -4.01 32.50 14.64
N LYS A 511 -4.99 31.74 14.11
CA LYS A 511 -5.98 31.03 14.92
C LYS A 511 -5.26 30.02 15.83
N GLY A 512 -5.54 30.07 17.12
CA GLY A 512 -4.98 29.19 18.13
C GLY A 512 -5.82 27.92 18.31
N GLU A 513 -6.63 27.93 19.37
CA GLU A 513 -7.49 26.84 19.81
C GLU A 513 -8.94 27.30 19.86
N GLU A 514 -9.85 26.34 19.70
CA GLU A 514 -11.26 26.60 19.93
C GLU A 514 -11.54 26.68 21.43
N ILE A 515 -12.32 27.68 21.83
CA ILE A 515 -12.72 27.90 23.22
C ILE A 515 -13.99 27.08 23.49
N PHE A 516 -13.83 25.96 24.18
CA PHE A 516 -14.94 25.09 24.58
C PHE A 516 -15.56 25.52 25.91
N ASN A 517 -16.88 25.33 26.03
CA ASN A 517 -17.57 25.36 27.33
C ASN A 517 -17.68 23.93 27.86
N MET A 518 -16.95 23.59 28.93
CA MET A 518 -16.88 22.22 29.44
C MET A 518 -18.22 21.70 29.99
N ASP A 519 -19.17 22.60 30.29
CA ASP A 519 -20.52 22.25 30.73
C ASP A 519 -21.45 21.85 29.57
N GLU A 520 -21.02 22.02 28.32
CA GLU A 520 -21.81 21.72 27.12
C GLU A 520 -21.48 20.32 26.60
N GLY A 521 -22.38 19.35 26.82
CA GLY A 521 -22.27 18.01 26.21
C GLY A 521 -22.34 18.07 24.67
N ILE A 522 -22.12 16.93 23.98
CA ILE A 522 -21.97 16.76 22.51
C ILE A 522 -22.45 17.96 21.67
N ARG A 523 -21.52 18.61 20.99
CA ARG A 523 -21.78 19.77 20.14
C ARG A 523 -22.15 19.33 18.72
N THR A 524 -23.42 19.45 18.37
CA THR A 524 -23.89 19.16 17.01
C THR A 524 -23.78 20.40 16.12
N ARG A 525 -23.81 20.21 14.79
CA ARG A 525 -23.84 21.32 13.79
C ARG A 525 -24.92 22.37 14.09
N SER A 526 -26.06 21.96 14.65
CA SER A 526 -27.15 22.87 15.05
C SER A 526 -26.81 23.74 16.27
N LYS A 527 -26.00 23.23 17.20
CA LYS A 527 -25.51 23.97 18.37
C LYS A 527 -24.41 24.94 17.98
N SER A 528 -23.47 24.55 17.11
CA SER A 528 -22.42 25.45 16.61
C SER A 528 -22.98 26.57 15.71
N ALA A 529 -24.07 26.33 14.99
CA ALA A 529 -24.77 27.39 14.26
C ALA A 529 -25.43 28.44 15.19
N LYS A 530 -25.92 28.02 16.36
CA LYS A 530 -26.55 28.93 17.36
C LYS A 530 -25.53 29.65 18.23
N ASN A 531 -24.44 28.98 18.58
CA ASN A 531 -23.29 29.53 19.28
C ASN A 531 -22.05 29.32 18.40
N PRO A 532 -21.67 30.32 17.56
CA PRO A 532 -20.52 30.21 16.67
C PRO A 532 -19.24 29.89 17.43
N GLU A 533 -18.38 29.12 16.79
CA GLU A 533 -17.07 28.72 17.30
C GLU A 533 -16.22 29.97 17.57
N ARG A 534 -15.66 30.05 18.78
CA ARG A 534 -14.75 31.13 19.17
C ARG A 534 -13.35 30.57 19.22
N TRP A 535 -12.46 31.17 18.46
CA TRP A 535 -11.07 30.77 18.38
C TRP A 535 -10.18 31.81 19.07
N THR A 536 -9.16 31.35 19.77
CA THR A 536 -8.11 32.25 20.28
C THR A 536 -7.28 32.80 19.11
N ASN A 537 -6.67 33.97 19.30
CA ASN A 537 -5.77 34.59 18.31
C ASN A 537 -4.39 34.82 18.93
N ILE A 538 -3.43 33.98 18.57
CA ILE A 538 -2.11 33.87 19.22
C ILE A 538 -0.97 34.17 18.25
N PRO A 539 0.24 34.52 18.76
CA PRO A 539 1.42 34.67 17.91
C PRO A 539 1.73 33.38 17.13
N LEU A 540 2.25 33.52 15.90
CA LEU A 540 2.59 32.40 15.02
C LEU A 540 3.52 31.40 15.70
N LEU A 541 4.62 31.88 16.28
CA LEU A 541 5.62 31.02 16.92
C LEU A 541 5.02 30.18 18.07
N VAL A 542 4.05 30.74 18.81
CA VAL A 542 3.33 30.01 19.87
C VAL A 542 2.48 28.91 19.26
N LYS A 543 1.77 29.17 18.15
CA LYS A 543 1.00 28.13 17.45
C LYS A 543 1.91 27.03 16.89
N ILE A 544 3.09 27.39 16.35
CA ILE A 544 4.09 26.43 15.88
C ILE A 544 4.53 25.50 17.02
N LEU A 545 4.86 26.05 18.20
CA LEU A 545 5.22 25.23 19.36
C LEU A 545 4.12 24.23 19.73
N LYS A 546 2.85 24.69 19.77
CA LYS A 546 1.70 23.82 20.07
C LYS A 546 1.56 22.68 19.07
N LEU A 547 1.77 22.95 17.79
CA LEU A 547 1.73 21.94 16.73
C LEU A 547 2.89 20.94 16.88
N ILE A 548 4.10 21.40 17.17
CA ILE A 548 5.25 20.52 17.43
C ILE A 548 4.97 19.57 18.60
N ILE A 549 4.33 20.06 19.68
CA ILE A 549 3.93 19.23 20.82
C ILE A 549 2.85 18.22 20.41
N ASN A 550 1.90 18.62 19.56
CA ASN A 550 0.89 17.70 19.04
C ASN A 550 1.52 16.60 18.16
N GLU A 551 2.48 16.92 17.30
CA GLU A 551 3.21 15.93 16.50
C GLU A 551 4.00 14.96 17.38
N LEU A 552 4.62 15.44 18.46
CA LEU A 552 5.26 14.56 19.44
C LEU A 552 4.25 13.62 20.11
N SER A 553 3.08 14.14 20.50
CA SER A 553 1.99 13.33 21.07
C SER A 553 1.57 12.23 20.11
N ASN A 554 1.34 12.56 18.84
CA ASN A 554 0.95 11.62 17.81
C ASN A 554 2.04 10.57 17.57
N ALA A 555 3.32 10.98 17.55
CA ALA A 555 4.46 10.07 17.39
C ALA A 555 4.62 9.12 18.59
N MET A 556 4.42 9.61 19.82
CA MET A 556 4.42 8.78 21.03
C MET A 556 3.28 7.76 21.04
N GLU A 557 2.07 8.17 20.66
CA GLU A 557 0.91 7.30 20.55
C GLU A 557 1.12 6.22 19.48
N ALA A 558 1.58 6.60 18.29
CA ALA A 558 1.88 5.66 17.20
C ALA A 558 2.96 4.64 17.59
N ASN A 559 4.03 5.07 18.26
CA ASN A 559 5.09 4.18 18.71
C ASN A 559 4.67 3.28 19.87
N ALA A 560 3.84 3.78 20.80
CA ALA A 560 3.30 2.98 21.89
C ALA A 560 2.37 1.87 21.37
N SER A 561 1.54 2.17 20.38
CA SER A 561 0.71 1.17 19.70
C SER A 561 1.57 0.10 19.04
N ARG A 562 2.60 0.48 18.27
CA ARG A 562 3.53 -0.46 17.61
C ARG A 562 4.30 -1.36 18.59
N GLN A 563 4.72 -0.81 19.74
CA GLN A 563 5.39 -1.61 20.78
C GLN A 563 4.44 -2.61 21.43
N THR A 564 3.19 -2.21 21.64
CA THR A 564 2.16 -3.12 22.18
C THR A 564 1.93 -4.27 21.20
N THR A 565 1.77 -4.01 19.91
CA THR A 565 1.61 -5.06 18.88
C THR A 565 2.85 -5.95 18.76
N ALA A 566 4.05 -5.39 18.90
CA ALA A 566 5.30 -6.14 18.90
C ALA A 566 5.41 -7.10 20.11
N ASP A 567 4.95 -6.71 21.30
CA ASP A 567 4.92 -7.56 22.50
C ASP A 567 3.91 -8.72 22.39
N TRP A 568 2.87 -8.59 21.57
CA TRP A 568 2.00 -9.74 21.23
C TRP A 568 2.64 -10.70 20.20
N SER A 569 3.71 -10.26 19.51
CA SER A 569 4.46 -11.04 18.52
C SER A 569 5.81 -11.56 19.04
N GLN A 570 6.33 -10.99 20.13
CA GLN A 570 7.51 -11.48 20.83
C GLN A 570 7.10 -12.32 22.03
N ASP A 571 7.31 -13.62 21.87
CA ASP A 571 7.43 -14.63 22.91
C ASP A 571 8.23 -14.12 24.12
N ASP A 572 7.54 -13.55 25.11
CA ASP A 572 8.02 -13.55 26.49
C ASP A 572 6.92 -14.06 27.42
N SER A 573 6.85 -15.38 27.44
CA SER A 573 6.30 -16.15 28.54
C SER A 573 7.05 -15.81 29.83
N ASN A 574 6.56 -14.88 30.64
CA ASN A 574 6.84 -14.87 32.07
C ASN A 574 5.83 -14.06 32.89
N ASP A 575 5.04 -14.81 33.68
CA ASP A 575 4.62 -14.55 35.05
C ASP A 575 4.63 -13.09 35.53
N MET A 576 3.46 -12.59 35.92
CA MET A 576 3.19 -12.04 37.27
C MET A 576 1.82 -11.36 37.34
N TRP A 577 0.77 -12.12 37.68
CA TRP A 577 -0.37 -11.61 38.45
C TRP A 577 -0.90 -12.72 39.36
N GLU A 578 -0.16 -13.03 40.42
CA GLU A 578 -0.79 -13.45 41.68
C GLU A 578 -1.48 -12.21 42.26
N ASP A 579 -2.81 -12.19 42.31
CA ASP A 579 -3.51 -11.99 43.59
C ASP A 579 -5.05 -12.11 43.45
N GLN A 580 -5.54 -13.11 44.18
CA GLN A 580 -6.69 -13.12 45.09
C GLN A 580 -8.10 -12.86 44.55
N GLU A 581 -8.82 -13.99 44.52
CA GLU A 581 -10.26 -14.16 44.72
C GLU A 581 -10.82 -13.23 45.81
N GLU A 582 -11.86 -12.45 45.48
CA GLU A 582 -13.03 -12.27 46.36
C GLU A 582 -14.30 -12.19 45.50
N ASP A 583 -15.24 -13.08 45.83
CA ASP A 583 -16.59 -13.23 45.27
C ASP A 583 -17.52 -12.04 45.58
N GLU A 584 -18.47 -11.74 44.67
CA GLU A 584 -19.92 -11.83 44.91
C GLU A 584 -20.74 -11.16 43.77
N ASP A 585 -21.37 -12.03 42.97
CA ASP A 585 -22.75 -12.05 42.45
C ASP A 585 -23.48 -10.83 41.82
N GLU A 586 -24.32 -11.23 40.84
CA GLU A 586 -25.49 -10.57 40.21
C GLU A 586 -25.22 -9.65 38.99
N ASP A 587 -25.46 -10.15 37.77
CA ASP A 587 -26.79 -10.12 37.12
C ASP A 587 -26.69 -10.62 35.66
N GLU A 588 -27.54 -11.59 35.29
CA GLU A 588 -27.74 -12.03 33.91
C GLU A 588 -28.51 -10.95 33.14
N GLY A 589 -27.78 -10.10 32.44
CA GLY A 589 -28.34 -9.10 31.53
C GLY A 589 -27.61 -9.10 30.19
N LEU A 590 -28.16 -9.82 29.20
CA LEU A 590 -27.81 -9.71 27.79
C LEU A 590 -27.75 -8.23 27.34
N ALA A 591 -26.56 -7.66 27.24
CA ALA A 591 -26.36 -6.29 26.77
C ALA A 591 -25.09 -6.18 25.91
N GLY A 592 -25.31 -6.02 24.61
CA GLY A 592 -24.47 -5.31 23.64
C GLY A 592 -22.97 -5.57 23.68
N GLN A 593 -22.50 -6.45 22.79
CA GLN A 593 -21.12 -6.37 22.30
C GLN A 593 -20.83 -4.93 21.87
N PHE A 594 -19.86 -4.28 22.50
CA PHE A 594 -19.41 -2.97 22.07
C PHE A 594 -18.68 -3.12 20.74
N LEU A 595 -18.83 -2.11 19.86
CA LEU A 595 -18.16 -2.08 18.55
C LEU A 595 -16.64 -2.23 18.69
N SER A 596 -16.07 -1.83 19.83
CA SER A 596 -14.66 -1.99 20.19
C SER A 596 -14.23 -3.46 20.30
N ASP A 597 -15.10 -4.34 20.79
CA ASP A 597 -14.77 -5.73 21.08
C ASP A 597 -14.82 -6.58 19.80
N ILE A 598 -15.70 -6.21 18.86
CA ILE A 598 -15.74 -6.75 17.49
C ILE A 598 -14.52 -6.29 16.67
N LEU A 599 -14.03 -5.06 16.90
CA LEU A 599 -12.85 -4.54 16.20
C LEU A 599 -11.54 -5.13 16.72
N SER A 600 -11.45 -5.51 17.99
CA SER A 600 -10.21 -6.02 18.60
C SER A 600 -10.00 -7.54 18.46
N THR A 601 -11.02 -8.31 18.07
CA THR A 601 -10.88 -9.76 17.73
C THR A 601 -10.65 -10.01 16.24
N ASN A 602 -10.69 -8.95 15.44
CA ASN A 602 -10.52 -9.05 14.01
C ASN A 602 -9.04 -9.26 13.69
N LYS A 603 -8.70 -10.47 13.25
CA LYS A 603 -7.47 -10.89 12.55
C LYS A 603 -7.14 -10.08 11.28
N TYR A 604 -7.83 -8.96 11.07
CA TYR A 604 -7.63 -7.98 10.01
C TYR A 604 -6.55 -6.94 10.37
N ASP A 605 -6.03 -6.96 11.59
CA ASP A 605 -5.04 -5.97 12.05
C ASP A 605 -3.63 -6.20 11.47
N GLU A 606 -3.28 -7.37 10.94
CA GLU A 606 -1.95 -7.52 10.28
C GLU A 606 -1.90 -6.82 8.92
N ASP A 607 -2.97 -6.87 8.12
CA ASP A 607 -2.97 -6.28 6.76
C ASP A 607 -3.40 -4.80 6.74
N TYR A 608 -4.06 -4.28 7.78
CA TYR A 608 -4.53 -2.88 7.78
C TYR A 608 -3.45 -1.87 8.20
N TYR A 609 -2.37 -2.32 8.87
CA TYR A 609 -1.22 -1.47 9.20
C TYR A 609 -0.06 -1.58 8.20
N GLU A 610 -0.14 -2.46 7.19
CA GLU A 610 0.84 -2.49 6.08
C GLU A 610 0.70 -1.27 5.15
N ASP A 611 -0.45 -0.59 5.14
CA ASP A 611 -0.74 0.59 4.29
C ASP A 611 0.02 1.88 4.73
N ASP A 612 0.84 1.82 5.79
CA ASP A 612 1.67 2.91 6.30
C ASP A 612 3.12 2.89 5.78
N GLU A 613 3.51 1.89 4.98
CA GLU A 613 4.85 1.85 4.36
C GLU A 613 4.96 2.86 3.20
N GLU A 614 5.94 3.76 3.27
CA GLU A 614 6.20 4.75 2.22
C GLU A 614 6.75 4.09 0.96
N ASP A 615 5.92 4.00 -0.08
CA ASP A 615 6.29 3.41 -1.36
C ASP A 615 6.98 4.37 -2.34
N ASP A 616 6.99 5.68 -2.07
CA ASP A 616 7.58 6.66 -2.99
C ASP A 616 9.12 6.55 -3.01
N PRO A 617 9.75 6.15 -4.14
CA PRO A 617 11.19 5.99 -4.21
C PRO A 617 11.98 7.29 -4.00
N ASP A 618 11.36 8.46 -4.17
CA ASP A 618 11.99 9.74 -3.89
C ASP A 618 11.98 10.07 -2.40
N ALA A 619 10.88 9.76 -1.69
CA ALA A 619 10.75 9.94 -0.25
C ALA A 619 11.73 9.04 0.51
N LEU A 620 11.79 7.75 0.13
CA LEU A 620 12.72 6.77 0.71
C LEU A 620 14.20 7.16 0.58
N LYS A 621 14.55 7.97 -0.43
CA LYS A 621 15.91 8.46 -0.67
C LYS A 621 16.22 9.77 0.07
N ASP A 622 15.22 10.47 0.58
CA ASP A 622 15.43 11.71 1.33
C ASP A 622 15.96 11.39 2.74
N PRO A 623 17.07 12.02 3.19
CA PRO A 623 17.59 11.81 4.53
C PRO A 623 16.60 12.10 5.66
N LEU A 624 15.61 12.97 5.45
CA LEU A 624 14.56 13.26 6.43
C LEU A 624 13.68 12.04 6.73
N TYR A 625 13.52 11.13 5.77
CA TYR A 625 12.74 9.91 5.97
C TYR A 625 13.36 9.00 7.04
N GLN A 626 14.69 8.98 7.16
CA GLN A 626 15.42 8.13 8.12
C GLN A 626 15.43 8.69 9.55
N ILE A 627 14.93 9.91 9.77
CA ILE A 627 14.90 10.53 11.10
C ILE A 627 13.86 9.81 11.97
N ASP A 628 14.26 9.45 13.19
CA ASP A 628 13.32 9.14 14.27
C ASP A 628 12.66 10.44 14.72
N LEU A 629 11.39 10.61 14.34
CA LEU A 629 10.65 11.83 14.60
C LEU A 629 10.45 12.05 16.11
N GLN A 630 10.15 11.00 16.88
CA GLN A 630 9.92 11.14 18.31
C GLN A 630 11.20 11.59 19.02
N ALA A 631 12.34 10.98 18.70
CA ALA A 631 13.63 11.36 19.27
C ALA A 631 14.00 12.80 18.89
N TYR A 632 13.86 13.16 17.61
CA TYR A 632 14.16 14.51 17.12
C TYR A 632 13.31 15.59 17.80
N LEU A 633 11.99 15.38 17.90
CA LEU A 633 11.07 16.32 18.52
C LEU A 633 11.30 16.44 20.03
N THR A 634 11.61 15.33 20.69
CA THR A 634 11.98 15.31 22.13
C THR A 634 13.23 16.14 22.38
N ASP A 635 14.30 15.91 21.62
CA ASP A 635 15.55 16.67 21.75
C ASP A 635 15.33 18.16 21.47
N PHE A 636 14.56 18.49 20.43
CA PHE A 636 14.22 19.86 20.08
C PHE A 636 13.47 20.57 21.21
N LEU A 637 12.41 19.97 21.76
CA LEU A 637 11.61 20.56 22.83
C LEU A 637 12.40 20.71 24.14
N CYS A 638 13.24 19.73 24.48
CA CYS A 638 14.13 19.80 25.64
C CYS A 638 15.13 20.96 25.53
N GLN A 639 15.71 21.17 24.35
CA GLN A 639 16.60 22.31 24.09
C GLN A 639 15.83 23.63 24.08
N PHE A 640 14.62 23.64 23.53
CA PHE A 640 13.77 24.83 23.46
C PHE A 640 13.35 25.32 24.85
N ALA A 641 12.97 24.40 25.74
CA ALA A 641 12.53 24.72 27.11
C ALA A 641 13.63 25.39 27.97
N GLN A 642 14.89 25.18 27.63
CA GLN A 642 16.03 25.82 28.31
C GLN A 642 16.25 27.28 27.88
N GLN A 643 15.62 27.73 26.80
CA GLN A 643 15.77 29.10 26.30
C GLN A 643 14.99 30.11 27.16
N PRO A 644 15.50 31.34 27.39
CA PRO A 644 14.83 32.34 28.23
C PRO A 644 13.43 32.74 27.75
N CYS A 645 13.17 32.65 26.44
CA CYS A 645 11.88 32.99 25.86
C CYS A 645 10.79 31.98 26.24
N TYR A 646 11.14 30.74 26.61
CA TYR A 646 10.19 29.66 26.88
C TYR A 646 9.15 30.03 27.95
N ALA A 647 9.53 30.82 28.97
CA ALA A 647 8.61 31.27 30.01
C ALA A 647 7.39 32.04 29.46
N MET A 648 7.55 32.77 28.36
CA MET A 648 6.42 33.46 27.70
C MET A 648 5.59 32.50 26.84
N PHE A 649 6.20 31.43 26.34
CA PHE A 649 5.51 30.41 25.53
C PHE A 649 4.72 29.43 26.41
N SER A 650 5.24 29.05 27.57
CA SER A 650 4.62 28.11 28.49
C SER A 650 3.28 28.61 29.03
N ASP A 651 3.14 29.92 29.23
CA ASP A 651 1.89 30.59 29.63
C ASP A 651 0.75 30.41 28.61
N HIS A 652 1.08 30.13 27.35
CA HIS A 652 0.10 29.88 26.30
C HIS A 652 -0.30 28.40 26.18
N LEU A 653 0.39 27.48 26.86
CA LEU A 653 0.14 26.05 26.73
C LEU A 653 -1.10 25.62 27.52
N ASN A 654 -1.91 24.75 26.91
CA ASN A 654 -3.05 24.12 27.59
C ASN A 654 -2.58 22.93 28.44
N GLU A 655 -3.47 22.38 29.25
CA GLU A 655 -3.11 21.29 30.18
C GLU A 655 -2.71 19.99 29.47
N ASN A 656 -3.26 19.70 28.28
CA ASN A 656 -2.88 18.52 27.51
C ASN A 656 -1.45 18.65 26.98
N GLU A 657 -1.11 19.80 26.39
CA GLU A 657 0.24 20.10 25.89
C GLU A 657 1.27 20.05 27.02
N LYS A 658 0.94 20.57 28.21
CA LYS A 658 1.81 20.47 29.38
C LYS A 658 2.03 19.02 29.82
N ARG A 659 1.01 18.16 29.76
CA ARG A 659 1.16 16.72 30.09
C ARG A 659 2.11 16.02 29.12
N VAL A 660 2.01 16.32 27.82
CA VAL A 660 2.95 15.78 26.82
C VAL A 660 4.38 16.21 27.12
N LEU A 661 4.59 17.49 27.46
CA LEU A 661 5.92 18.00 27.85
C LEU A 661 6.45 17.37 29.15
N GLN A 662 5.58 17.14 30.14
CA GLN A 662 5.95 16.45 31.38
C GLN A 662 6.41 15.01 31.11
N ALA A 663 5.81 14.32 30.14
CA ALA A 663 6.20 12.96 29.77
C ALA A 663 7.63 12.87 29.23
N ILE A 664 8.18 13.96 28.70
CA ILE A 664 9.58 14.06 28.25
C ILE A 664 10.49 14.82 29.23
N GLY A 665 9.99 15.17 30.41
CA GLY A 665 10.78 15.77 31.51
C GLY A 665 10.89 17.29 31.51
N ILE A 666 9.96 18.01 30.86
CA ILE A 666 9.89 19.49 30.83
C ILE A 666 8.87 20.04 31.83
#